data_AF-A0A8S4P249-F1
#
_entry.id   AF-A0A8S4P249-F1
#
_cell.length_a   1.000
_cell.length_b   1.000
_cell.length_c   1.000
_cell.angle_alpha   90.00
_cell.angle_beta   90.00
_cell.angle_gamma   90.00
#
_symmetry.space_group_name_H-M   'P 1'
#
loop_
_entity.id
_entity.type
_entity.pdbx_description
1 polymer ?
#
loop_
_entity_poly.entity_id
_entity_poly.type
_entity_poly.pdbx_seq_one_letter_code
_entity_poly.pdbx_strand_id
1 'polypeptide(L)'
;MLEKLKEVMAKHQSFRIFIYLLLLILTRKCFAELSAVGDNFRELAMPADAAGERDAIRISVENDNSVTTNADGSFNDINYEDSNACTAHGERLKRLIQSYYLNQTENYFYHNSTTWEWVIKSWEYLAYSVPEITDWNWWTAQIGTPRSLWAGLFLSRGMISDTLYDDLIKRYWADAQVWDVTIKDGKISASNLANRGFLGLFEMFYQGEDAFRVRRNEVIKHLGDEVVNKTSYQGEGVGVDDCIHVHNIHEGLWEGPYYNSHLRLMIYNGGYGAEYLNKFALIYVLLHHTDYQVDDIVLAEFINCFLECHQYLVRGQTFEPSAVGRNIDDNQRVTYWAAYDSVYKVATLLLQLEFRKEELQNALTRYLNHGPTSAANALIGNRALFASDMIVHHRQSYMASVRMFSTRTVRPETWISSRRTQNPNGLLFFIFLTAICNNVIAEDDTAVHECDIVAILGIIRQMGLCRSYRTTTSMDQGATVLYSGDVPQEGMERVGDTPNFPHHISNAKFVGSASDGMYGVAAMVYDRPTVNITMKKSWIFFDDEIVCLGSDISLRDNYTALGLPIITTLNQVVQDGEIAYMTSTGPWQYADWNNTTPFTNARWIHHDNMGYVFPNGANGAIDSYEKTTNDKKMNVTAMFMEHGLEPYTYIVYSNVTITQLEDLQNVPSVTILQQDKNAHVVYQSRLHILSMVAFSAPFSILHPEFAYSITVDQACILMFQHIDNNISVTVSFPSQLASTVNITLGMKVKGVDSYINPSEWTSIVLFNFSDDRMVAGKSQTKNYEIVDLASSSTSASPTQLPTNATVPADTSTATVIMYITVSFAGATAVVVVTVAIVMALIHKVKRTNRVKDSSTINKTPPP
;
A
#
# COMPACT_ATOMS: atom_id res chain seq x y z
N MET A 1 -47.84 -16.47 26.54
CA MET A 1 -47.31 -15.22 27.15
C MET A 1 -48.12 -14.01 26.69
N LEU A 2 -48.29 -13.81 25.37
CA LEU A 2 -49.14 -12.76 24.78
C LEU A 2 -50.59 -12.71 25.33
N GLU A 3 -51.23 -13.87 25.51
CA GLU A 3 -52.58 -14.01 26.10
C GLU A 3 -52.66 -13.48 27.54
N LYS A 4 -51.69 -13.84 28.40
CA LYS A 4 -51.58 -13.31 29.76
C LYS A 4 -51.28 -11.80 29.77
N LEU A 5 -50.52 -11.32 28.79
CA LEU A 5 -50.25 -9.89 28.62
C LEU A 5 -51.53 -9.12 28.29
N LYS A 6 -52.39 -9.67 27.42
CA LYS A 6 -53.71 -9.11 27.08
C LYS A 6 -54.65 -9.05 28.29
N GLU A 7 -54.68 -10.09 29.12
CA GLU A 7 -55.45 -10.12 30.37
C GLU A 7 -54.99 -9.06 31.40
N VAL A 8 -53.68 -8.89 31.57
CA VAL A 8 -53.11 -7.88 32.49
C VAL A 8 -53.35 -6.47 31.97
N MET A 9 -53.19 -6.26 30.65
CA MET A 9 -53.55 -5.00 30.00
C MET A 9 -55.04 -4.70 30.16
N ALA A 10 -55.94 -5.70 30.17
CA ALA A 10 -57.37 -5.48 30.36
C ALA A 10 -57.77 -4.96 31.76
N LYS A 11 -57.02 -5.31 32.81
CA LYS A 11 -57.38 -5.00 34.21
C LYS A 11 -56.75 -3.72 34.78
N HIS A 12 -55.65 -3.22 34.22
CA HIS A 12 -54.91 -2.11 34.82
C HIS A 12 -54.60 -0.99 33.81
N GLN A 13 -55.37 0.10 33.88
CA GLN A 13 -55.20 1.29 33.02
C GLN A 13 -53.80 1.90 33.13
N SER A 14 -53.21 1.89 34.33
CA SER A 14 -51.84 2.35 34.59
C SER A 14 -50.78 1.49 33.90
N PHE A 15 -51.02 0.18 33.78
CA PHE A 15 -50.12 -0.75 33.10
C PHE A 15 -50.20 -0.62 31.57
N ARG A 16 -51.39 -0.29 31.03
CA ARG A 16 -51.54 0.11 29.62
C ARG A 16 -50.76 1.38 29.32
N ILE A 17 -50.90 2.42 30.15
CA ILE A 17 -50.17 3.69 29.98
C ILE A 17 -48.66 3.46 30.04
N PHE A 18 -48.19 2.61 30.97
CA PHE A 18 -46.77 2.24 31.04
C PHE A 18 -46.29 1.50 29.79
N ILE A 19 -47.04 0.52 29.26
CA ILE A 19 -46.68 -0.18 28.01
C ILE A 19 -46.76 0.76 26.80
N TYR A 20 -47.75 1.65 26.73
CA TYR A 20 -47.82 2.65 25.66
C TYR A 20 -46.65 3.63 25.73
N LEU A 21 -46.25 4.08 26.92
CA LEU A 21 -45.05 4.90 27.13
C LEU A 21 -43.78 4.12 26.76
N LEU A 22 -43.68 2.85 27.15
CA LEU A 22 -42.54 1.99 26.81
C LEU A 22 -42.46 1.77 25.30
N LEU A 23 -43.58 1.50 24.63
CA LEU A 23 -43.68 1.38 23.18
C LEU A 23 -43.37 2.72 22.50
N LEU A 24 -43.84 3.86 23.03
CA LEU A 24 -43.51 5.20 22.52
C LEU A 24 -42.02 5.53 22.70
N ILE A 25 -41.40 5.11 23.80
CA ILE A 25 -39.98 5.30 24.07
C ILE A 25 -39.15 4.39 23.15
N LEU A 26 -39.57 3.14 22.96
CA LEU A 26 -38.93 2.18 22.06
C LEU A 26 -39.07 2.59 20.60
N THR A 27 -40.25 3.05 20.16
CA THR A 27 -40.44 3.57 18.80
C THR A 27 -39.71 4.89 18.60
N ARG A 28 -39.72 5.81 19.58
CA ARG A 28 -38.89 7.03 19.50
C ARG A 28 -37.39 6.73 19.44
N LYS A 29 -36.91 5.70 20.16
CA LYS A 29 -35.51 5.25 20.04
C LYS A 29 -35.22 4.71 18.63
N CYS A 30 -36.05 3.80 18.10
CA CYS A 30 -35.89 3.27 16.75
C CYS A 30 -35.89 4.37 15.66
N PHE A 31 -36.82 5.32 15.71
CA PHE A 31 -36.88 6.43 14.73
C PHE A 31 -35.73 7.43 14.88
N ALA A 32 -35.08 7.53 16.05
CA ALA A 32 -33.98 8.47 16.27
C ALA A 32 -32.68 8.03 15.57
N GLU A 33 -32.41 6.73 15.49
CA GLU A 33 -31.12 6.20 15.00
C GLU A 33 -30.96 6.38 13.48
N LEU A 34 -31.96 6.00 12.67
CA LEU A 34 -31.90 6.23 11.22
C LEU A 34 -31.95 7.74 10.89
N SER A 35 -32.59 8.54 11.74
CA SER A 35 -32.53 10.00 11.60
C SER A 35 -31.11 10.53 11.80
N ALA A 36 -30.38 10.04 12.80
CA ALA A 36 -28.98 10.43 13.03
C ALA A 36 -28.08 10.02 11.85
N VAL A 37 -28.26 8.83 11.28
CA VAL A 37 -27.59 8.42 10.02
C VAL A 37 -27.94 9.39 8.89
N GLY A 38 -29.18 9.89 8.83
CA GLY A 38 -29.60 10.90 7.87
C GLY A 38 -28.89 12.24 8.05
N ASP A 39 -28.69 12.69 9.29
CA ASP A 39 -27.91 13.89 9.58
C ASP A 39 -26.45 13.72 9.15
N ASN A 40 -25.85 12.55 9.41
CA ASN A 40 -24.50 12.22 8.95
C ASN A 40 -24.40 12.19 7.41
N PHE A 41 -25.37 11.59 6.70
CA PHE A 41 -25.42 11.64 5.23
C PHE A 41 -25.50 13.08 4.72
N ARG A 42 -26.26 13.94 5.39
CA ARG A 42 -26.39 15.35 5.02
C ARG A 42 -25.07 16.09 5.14
N GLU A 43 -24.35 15.87 6.24
CA GLU A 43 -23.02 16.44 6.46
C GLU A 43 -22.04 15.98 5.38
N LEU A 44 -22.00 14.67 5.10
CA LEU A 44 -21.14 14.10 4.06
C LEU A 44 -21.51 14.52 2.64
N ALA A 45 -22.78 14.87 2.38
CA ALA A 45 -23.25 15.31 1.07
C ALA A 45 -22.89 16.78 0.77
N MET A 46 -22.59 17.57 1.80
CA MET A 46 -22.13 18.96 1.66
C MET A 46 -20.60 19.03 1.50
N PRO A 47 -20.04 20.07 0.87
CA PRO A 47 -18.59 20.24 0.79
C PRO A 47 -17.95 20.36 2.19
N ALA A 48 -16.84 19.66 2.40
CA ALA A 48 -16.19 19.56 3.71
C ALA A 48 -15.20 20.70 4.03
N ASP A 49 -14.79 21.49 3.04
CA ASP A 49 -13.83 22.58 3.21
C ASP A 49 -14.12 23.77 2.27
N ALA A 50 -13.44 24.89 2.54
CA ALA A 50 -13.58 26.13 1.78
C ALA A 50 -13.15 25.99 0.30
N ALA A 51 -12.34 24.99 -0.06
CA ALA A 51 -12.01 24.72 -1.45
C ALA A 51 -13.18 24.04 -2.17
N GLY A 52 -13.81 23.04 -1.54
CA GLY A 52 -15.02 22.40 -2.04
C GLY A 52 -16.22 23.36 -2.11
N GLU A 53 -16.36 24.26 -1.13
CA GLU A 53 -17.36 25.34 -1.18
C GLU A 53 -17.08 26.29 -2.35
N ARG A 54 -15.83 26.71 -2.52
CA ARG A 54 -15.41 27.57 -3.65
C ARG A 54 -15.61 26.87 -4.99
N ASP A 55 -15.32 25.58 -5.13
CA ASP A 55 -15.54 24.82 -6.36
C ASP A 55 -17.03 24.69 -6.70
N ALA A 56 -17.88 24.44 -5.69
CA ALA A 56 -19.33 24.41 -5.86
C ALA A 56 -19.86 25.78 -6.34
N ILE A 57 -19.31 26.88 -5.83
CA ILE A 57 -19.70 28.25 -6.20
C ILE A 57 -19.07 28.68 -7.53
N ARG A 58 -17.80 28.36 -7.79
CA ARG A 58 -17.04 28.79 -8.98
C ARG A 58 -17.65 28.26 -10.27
N ILE A 59 -18.10 27.01 -10.30
CA ILE A 59 -18.84 26.47 -11.46
C ILE A 59 -20.18 27.17 -11.67
N SER A 60 -20.78 27.64 -10.58
CA SER A 60 -22.02 28.40 -10.62
C SER A 60 -21.80 29.85 -11.12
N VAL A 61 -20.63 30.46 -10.84
CA VAL A 61 -20.34 31.88 -11.12
C VAL A 61 -19.49 32.11 -12.38
N GLU A 62 -18.46 31.30 -12.68
CA GLU A 62 -17.49 31.57 -13.77
C GLU A 62 -17.91 31.04 -15.15
N ASN A 63 -19.04 30.32 -15.28
CA ASN A 63 -19.39 29.61 -16.51
C ASN A 63 -20.75 29.93 -17.14
N ASP A 64 -21.31 31.12 -16.90
CA ASP A 64 -22.52 31.58 -17.62
C ASP A 64 -22.20 32.16 -19.01
N ASN A 65 -21.54 31.31 -19.81
CA ASN A 65 -21.56 31.27 -21.28
C ASN A 65 -21.08 29.90 -21.83
N SER A 66 -20.74 28.91 -20.97
CA SER A 66 -20.34 27.56 -21.40
C SER A 66 -21.11 26.40 -20.74
N VAL A 67 -21.77 26.61 -19.58
CA VAL A 67 -22.76 25.66 -19.03
C VAL A 67 -24.12 26.00 -19.60
N THR A 68 -24.29 25.67 -20.88
CA THR A 68 -25.55 25.86 -21.58
C THR A 68 -26.47 24.69 -21.25
N THR A 69 -27.44 24.94 -20.38
CA THR A 69 -28.47 23.95 -20.05
C THR A 69 -29.60 23.97 -21.07
N ASN A 70 -30.14 22.82 -21.40
CA ASN A 70 -31.35 22.70 -22.20
C ASN A 70 -32.59 22.80 -21.31
N ALA A 71 -33.72 23.18 -21.91
CA ALA A 71 -35.00 23.34 -21.22
C ALA A 71 -35.60 22.02 -20.69
N ASP A 72 -35.08 20.88 -21.17
CA ASP A 72 -35.46 19.52 -20.78
C ASP A 72 -34.68 18.99 -19.57
N GLY A 73 -33.75 19.76 -19.00
CA GLY A 73 -32.93 19.36 -17.86
C GLY A 73 -31.58 18.74 -18.22
N SER A 74 -31.22 18.66 -19.50
CA SER A 74 -29.90 18.18 -19.93
C SER A 74 -28.86 19.31 -20.01
N PHE A 75 -27.59 18.96 -19.85
CA PHE A 75 -26.44 19.80 -20.22
C PHE A 75 -26.10 19.63 -21.70
N ASN A 76 -25.97 20.71 -22.46
CA ASN A 76 -25.82 20.62 -23.92
C ASN A 76 -24.43 20.18 -24.41
N ASP A 77 -23.43 20.24 -23.54
CA ASP A 77 -22.04 19.87 -23.82
C ASP A 77 -21.73 18.43 -23.38
N ILE A 78 -22.71 17.74 -22.78
CA ILE A 78 -22.63 16.31 -22.48
C ILE A 78 -23.21 15.53 -23.66
N ASN A 79 -22.40 14.66 -24.23
CA ASN A 79 -22.87 13.66 -25.18
C ASN A 79 -23.49 12.48 -24.41
N TYR A 80 -24.83 12.39 -24.38
CA TYR A 80 -25.54 11.35 -23.63
C TYR A 80 -25.49 9.95 -24.24
N GLU A 81 -24.88 9.79 -25.42
CA GLU A 81 -24.53 8.50 -25.98
C GLU A 81 -23.21 7.95 -25.39
N ASP A 82 -22.43 8.78 -24.70
CA ASP A 82 -21.20 8.33 -24.04
C ASP A 82 -21.48 7.61 -22.73
N SER A 83 -20.70 6.55 -22.49
CA SER A 83 -20.84 5.70 -21.32
C SER A 83 -20.69 6.42 -19.98
N ASN A 84 -19.94 7.54 -19.95
CA ASN A 84 -19.70 8.35 -18.77
C ASN A 84 -20.68 9.53 -18.61
N ALA A 85 -21.68 9.67 -19.50
CA ALA A 85 -22.56 10.83 -19.52
C ALA A 85 -23.33 11.03 -18.22
N CYS A 86 -23.92 9.96 -17.66
CA CYS A 86 -24.61 10.01 -16.38
C CYS A 86 -23.68 10.42 -15.23
N THR A 87 -22.42 9.94 -15.25
CA THR A 87 -21.41 10.32 -14.25
C THR A 87 -21.13 11.82 -14.32
N ALA A 88 -20.86 12.36 -15.52
CA ALA A 88 -20.59 13.77 -15.74
C ALA A 88 -21.79 14.67 -15.40
N HIS A 89 -22.99 14.25 -15.77
CA HIS A 89 -24.23 14.94 -15.43
C HIS A 89 -24.42 14.99 -13.91
N GLY A 90 -24.28 13.85 -13.23
CA GLY A 90 -24.42 13.77 -11.78
C GLY A 90 -23.43 14.65 -11.02
N GLU A 91 -22.17 14.69 -11.44
CA GLU A 91 -21.15 15.56 -10.81
C GLU A 91 -21.52 17.05 -10.90
N ARG A 92 -22.07 17.49 -12.03
CA ARG A 92 -22.51 18.88 -12.21
C ARG A 92 -23.78 19.19 -11.46
N LEU A 93 -24.76 18.29 -11.53
CA LEU A 93 -26.04 18.42 -10.83
C LEU A 93 -25.83 18.49 -9.32
N LYS A 94 -24.99 17.60 -8.76
CA LYS A 94 -24.58 17.63 -7.35
C LYS A 94 -24.03 18.99 -6.95
N ARG A 95 -23.11 19.57 -7.74
CA ARG A 95 -22.51 20.88 -7.44
C ARG A 95 -23.55 22.01 -7.45
N LEU A 96 -24.48 22.01 -8.41
CA LEU A 96 -25.60 22.97 -8.45
C LEU A 96 -26.54 22.83 -7.24
N ILE A 97 -26.79 21.60 -6.79
CA ILE A 97 -27.62 21.35 -5.60
C ILE A 97 -26.87 21.79 -4.33
N GLN A 98 -25.57 21.54 -4.24
CA GLN A 98 -24.76 22.02 -3.11
C GLN A 98 -24.75 23.56 -3.07
N SER A 99 -24.56 24.24 -4.21
CA SER A 99 -24.59 25.70 -4.26
C SER A 99 -25.97 26.26 -3.87
N TYR A 100 -27.07 25.58 -4.17
CA TYR A 100 -28.40 25.99 -3.70
C TYR A 100 -28.49 26.16 -2.17
N TYR A 101 -27.70 25.39 -1.40
CA TYR A 101 -27.68 25.42 0.07
C TYR A 101 -26.58 26.29 0.70
N LEU A 102 -25.60 26.77 -0.07
CA LEU A 102 -24.45 27.52 0.47
C LEU A 102 -24.76 29.02 0.57
N ASN A 103 -24.93 29.52 1.80
CA ASN A 103 -25.17 30.94 2.05
C ASN A 103 -23.87 31.77 2.02
N GLN A 104 -23.38 32.09 0.82
CA GLN A 104 -22.18 32.93 0.62
C GLN A 104 -22.51 34.19 -0.20
N THR A 105 -21.78 35.28 0.07
CA THR A 105 -22.04 36.63 -0.44
C THR A 105 -22.04 36.75 -1.98
N GLU A 106 -21.38 35.83 -2.68
CA GLU A 106 -21.24 35.81 -4.14
C GLU A 106 -22.09 34.70 -4.82
N ASN A 107 -22.87 33.94 -4.05
CA ASN A 107 -23.62 32.80 -4.56
C ASN A 107 -25.04 33.18 -4.99
N TYR A 108 -25.22 33.40 -6.30
CA TYR A 108 -26.53 33.71 -6.90
C TYR A 108 -27.57 32.58 -6.82
N PHE A 109 -27.12 31.35 -6.58
CA PHE A 109 -27.95 30.15 -6.61
C PHE A 109 -28.57 29.82 -5.25
N TYR A 110 -28.14 30.49 -4.18
CA TYR A 110 -28.64 30.26 -2.84
C TYR A 110 -30.16 30.47 -2.76
N HIS A 111 -30.90 29.39 -2.52
CA HIS A 111 -32.37 29.36 -2.54
C HIS A 111 -33.04 29.96 -3.79
N ASN A 112 -32.38 29.90 -4.95
CA ASN A 112 -32.93 30.41 -6.21
C ASN A 112 -34.01 29.46 -6.79
N SER A 113 -35.23 29.96 -6.99
CA SER A 113 -36.36 29.14 -7.47
C SER A 113 -36.18 28.61 -8.90
N THR A 114 -35.59 29.40 -9.80
CA THR A 114 -35.36 29.02 -11.20
C THR A 114 -34.34 27.89 -11.31
N THR A 115 -33.26 28.00 -10.53
CA THR A 115 -32.27 26.93 -10.40
C THR A 115 -32.94 25.64 -9.94
N TRP A 116 -33.84 25.73 -8.96
CA TRP A 116 -34.50 24.57 -8.41
C TRP A 116 -35.48 23.89 -9.38
N GLU A 117 -36.28 24.67 -10.11
CA GLU A 117 -37.14 24.13 -11.17
C GLU A 117 -36.34 23.37 -12.23
N TRP A 118 -35.15 23.88 -12.56
CA TRP A 118 -34.25 23.20 -13.48
C TRP A 118 -33.65 21.91 -12.89
N VAL A 119 -33.28 21.90 -11.61
CA VAL A 119 -32.80 20.68 -10.90
C VAL A 119 -33.85 19.57 -10.95
N ILE A 120 -35.14 19.89 -10.75
CA ILE A 120 -36.22 18.88 -10.85
C ILE A 120 -36.25 18.28 -12.26
N LYS A 121 -36.25 19.13 -13.30
CA LYS A 121 -36.23 18.66 -14.71
C LYS A 121 -34.98 17.84 -15.03
N SER A 122 -33.85 18.20 -14.46
CA SER A 122 -32.58 17.48 -14.62
C SER A 122 -32.65 16.07 -14.01
N TRP A 123 -33.29 15.91 -12.85
CA TRP A 123 -33.61 14.59 -12.30
C TRP A 123 -34.60 13.79 -13.16
N GLU A 124 -35.65 14.44 -13.67
CA GLU A 124 -36.60 13.81 -14.61
C GLU A 124 -35.91 13.36 -15.90
N TYR A 125 -34.98 14.15 -16.42
CA TYR A 125 -34.18 13.80 -17.58
C TYR A 125 -33.36 12.53 -17.34
N LEU A 126 -32.64 12.47 -16.21
CA LEU A 126 -31.90 11.26 -15.82
C LEU A 126 -32.81 10.05 -15.63
N ALA A 127 -34.02 10.23 -15.09
CA ALA A 127 -34.95 9.12 -14.85
C ALA A 127 -35.55 8.58 -16.16
N TYR A 128 -35.94 9.46 -17.09
CA TYR A 128 -36.87 9.11 -18.17
C TYR A 128 -36.35 9.36 -19.59
N SER A 129 -35.35 10.21 -19.77
CA SER A 129 -34.91 10.67 -21.10
C SER A 129 -33.55 10.12 -21.52
N VAL A 130 -32.65 9.82 -20.56
CA VAL A 130 -31.36 9.20 -20.87
C VAL A 130 -31.59 7.77 -21.39
N PRO A 131 -30.91 7.33 -22.45
CA PRO A 131 -30.94 5.93 -22.91
C PRO A 131 -30.57 4.94 -21.80
N GLU A 132 -30.96 3.67 -21.95
CA GLU A 132 -30.48 2.63 -21.04
C GLU A 132 -28.94 2.61 -21.03
N ILE A 133 -28.36 2.45 -19.84
CA ILE A 133 -26.91 2.43 -19.65
C ILE A 133 -26.38 1.13 -20.23
N THR A 134 -26.11 1.09 -21.52
CA THR A 134 -25.38 -0.02 -22.16
C THR A 134 -23.87 0.25 -22.08
N ASP A 135 -23.35 0.43 -20.85
CA ASP A 135 -21.90 0.56 -20.69
C ASP A 135 -21.24 -0.83 -20.71
N TRP A 136 -20.20 -0.99 -21.54
CA TRP A 136 -19.36 -2.18 -21.53
C TRP A 136 -18.51 -2.25 -20.24
N ASN A 137 -18.27 -1.11 -19.58
CA ASN A 137 -17.58 -1.03 -18.30
C ASN A 137 -18.57 -1.08 -17.13
N TRP A 138 -18.64 -2.24 -16.46
CA TRP A 138 -19.49 -2.44 -15.28
C TRP A 138 -19.23 -1.42 -14.16
N TRP A 139 -17.98 -0.93 -14.03
CA TRP A 139 -17.60 -0.02 -12.96
C TRP A 139 -18.38 1.30 -13.05
N THR A 140 -18.58 1.84 -14.25
CA THR A 140 -19.32 3.09 -14.43
C THR A 140 -20.78 2.95 -14.02
N ALA A 141 -21.41 1.82 -14.34
CA ALA A 141 -22.81 1.57 -14.01
C ALA A 141 -23.01 1.28 -12.52
N GLN A 142 -22.13 0.48 -11.91
CA GLN A 142 -22.30 0.00 -10.53
C GLN A 142 -21.62 0.86 -9.46
N ILE A 143 -20.68 1.72 -9.86
CA ILE A 143 -19.92 2.58 -8.94
C ILE A 143 -19.91 4.02 -9.43
N GLY A 144 -19.40 4.29 -10.64
CA GLY A 144 -19.14 5.65 -11.13
C GLY A 144 -20.38 6.56 -11.12
N THR A 145 -21.45 6.10 -11.75
CA THR A 145 -22.72 6.84 -11.86
C THR A 145 -23.43 6.96 -10.50
N PRO A 146 -23.65 5.89 -9.72
CA PRO A 146 -24.21 6.01 -8.37
C PRO A 146 -23.39 6.94 -7.46
N ARG A 147 -22.05 6.87 -7.56
CA ARG A 147 -21.10 7.73 -6.82
C ARG A 147 -21.27 9.21 -7.15
N SER A 148 -21.58 9.57 -8.40
CA SER A 148 -21.79 10.98 -8.74
C SER A 148 -23.18 11.48 -8.34
N LEU A 149 -24.18 10.58 -8.27
CA LEU A 149 -25.58 10.93 -8.02
C LEU A 149 -25.97 11.00 -6.53
N TRP A 150 -25.40 10.14 -5.66
CA TRP A 150 -25.93 9.94 -4.29
C TRP A 150 -26.08 11.24 -3.48
N ALA A 151 -25.09 12.12 -3.49
CA ALA A 151 -25.09 13.32 -2.66
C ALA A 151 -26.14 14.33 -3.13
N GLY A 152 -26.22 14.57 -4.44
CA GLY A 152 -27.24 15.43 -5.03
C GLY A 152 -28.65 14.86 -4.81
N LEU A 153 -28.81 13.55 -5.00
CA LEU A 153 -30.10 12.87 -4.79
C LEU A 153 -30.52 12.92 -3.32
N PHE A 154 -29.59 12.70 -2.40
CA PHE A 154 -29.83 12.82 -0.95
C PHE A 154 -30.33 14.23 -0.59
N LEU A 155 -29.60 15.25 -1.04
CA LEU A 155 -29.95 16.65 -0.78
C LEU A 155 -31.26 17.06 -1.45
N SER A 156 -31.69 16.36 -2.51
CA SER A 156 -32.96 16.63 -3.21
C SER A 156 -34.20 16.04 -2.52
N ARG A 157 -34.02 15.29 -1.42
CA ARG A 157 -35.09 14.60 -0.71
C ARG A 157 -36.14 15.58 -0.17
N GLY A 158 -37.42 15.24 -0.37
CA GLY A 158 -38.55 16.07 0.03
C GLY A 158 -38.84 17.25 -0.92
N MET A 159 -38.01 17.45 -1.94
CA MET A 159 -38.21 18.47 -2.97
C MET A 159 -38.53 17.87 -4.35
N ILE A 160 -38.06 16.66 -4.64
CA ILE A 160 -38.57 15.84 -5.75
C ILE A 160 -39.67 14.89 -5.24
N SER A 161 -40.54 14.41 -6.13
CA SER A 161 -41.60 13.46 -5.76
C SER A 161 -41.02 12.11 -5.34
N ASP A 162 -41.70 11.43 -4.40
CA ASP A 162 -41.29 10.09 -3.96
C ASP A 162 -41.21 9.10 -5.14
N THR A 163 -42.13 9.21 -6.12
CA THR A 163 -42.09 8.41 -7.35
C THR A 163 -40.82 8.64 -8.18
N LEU A 164 -40.42 9.90 -8.38
CA LEU A 164 -39.19 10.20 -9.11
C LEU A 164 -37.96 9.70 -8.35
N TYR A 165 -37.97 9.81 -7.02
CA TYR A 165 -36.90 9.29 -6.17
C TYR A 165 -36.79 7.75 -6.29
N ASP A 166 -37.90 7.03 -6.19
CA ASP A 166 -37.98 5.57 -6.33
C ASP A 166 -37.51 5.09 -7.70
N ASP A 167 -37.91 5.79 -8.77
CA ASP A 167 -37.50 5.45 -10.14
C ASP A 167 -35.98 5.66 -10.34
N LEU A 168 -35.40 6.69 -9.74
CA LEU A 168 -33.95 6.92 -9.76
C LEU A 168 -33.18 5.86 -8.95
N ILE A 169 -33.63 5.53 -7.75
CA ILE A 169 -33.02 4.45 -6.93
C ILE A 169 -33.12 3.11 -7.65
N LYS A 170 -34.28 2.80 -8.21
CA LYS A 170 -34.46 1.58 -8.99
C LYS A 170 -33.50 1.53 -10.18
N ARG A 171 -33.48 2.57 -11.01
CA ARG A 171 -32.70 2.61 -12.25
C ARG A 171 -31.19 2.58 -11.99
N TYR A 172 -30.70 3.39 -11.07
CA TYR A 172 -29.26 3.61 -10.88
C TYR A 172 -28.65 2.77 -9.75
N TRP A 173 -29.44 2.20 -8.84
CA TRP A 173 -28.94 1.28 -7.79
C TRP A 173 -29.40 -0.15 -7.97
N ALA A 174 -30.71 -0.39 -7.95
CA ALA A 174 -31.26 -1.74 -7.88
C ALA A 174 -31.05 -2.52 -9.20
N ASP A 175 -31.45 -1.93 -10.33
CA ASP A 175 -31.32 -2.55 -11.66
C ASP A 175 -29.84 -2.65 -12.08
N ALA A 176 -29.01 -1.70 -11.64
CA ALA A 176 -27.55 -1.75 -11.82
C ALA A 176 -26.87 -2.78 -10.90
N GLN A 177 -27.57 -3.31 -9.89
CA GLN A 177 -27.05 -4.24 -8.89
C GLN A 177 -25.84 -3.66 -8.12
N VAL A 178 -25.96 -2.42 -7.64
CA VAL A 178 -24.87 -1.72 -6.94
C VAL A 178 -24.33 -2.51 -5.75
N TRP A 179 -25.22 -3.07 -4.92
CA TRP A 179 -24.80 -3.99 -3.85
C TRP A 179 -25.28 -5.40 -4.14
N ASP A 180 -24.35 -6.23 -4.63
CA ASP A 180 -24.53 -7.67 -4.71
C ASP A 180 -23.12 -8.31 -4.71
N VAL A 181 -22.77 -8.86 -3.55
CA VAL A 181 -21.49 -9.51 -3.28
C VAL A 181 -21.37 -10.89 -3.92
N THR A 182 -22.47 -11.44 -4.49
CA THR A 182 -22.47 -12.75 -5.15
C THR A 182 -22.11 -12.66 -6.63
N ILE A 183 -22.20 -11.47 -7.23
CA ILE A 183 -21.78 -11.22 -8.60
C ILE A 183 -20.24 -11.33 -8.69
N LYS A 184 -19.74 -11.68 -9.87
CA LYS A 184 -18.29 -11.82 -10.18
C LYS A 184 -17.63 -12.91 -9.32
N ASP A 185 -18.35 -14.01 -9.09
CA ASP A 185 -17.90 -15.17 -8.33
C ASP A 185 -17.43 -14.85 -6.89
N GLY A 186 -17.97 -13.78 -6.28
CA GLY A 186 -17.58 -13.34 -4.94
C GLY A 186 -16.20 -12.69 -4.84
N LYS A 187 -15.62 -12.24 -5.96
CA LYS A 187 -14.26 -11.67 -6.05
C LYS A 187 -14.22 -10.14 -5.94
N ILE A 188 -15.23 -9.51 -5.35
CA ILE A 188 -15.24 -8.06 -5.17
C ILE A 188 -14.54 -7.73 -3.86
N SER A 189 -13.51 -6.89 -3.97
CA SER A 189 -12.55 -6.60 -2.89
C SER A 189 -12.12 -5.14 -2.91
N ALA A 190 -11.45 -4.72 -1.85
CA ALA A 190 -10.79 -3.42 -1.70
C ALA A 190 -11.72 -2.27 -2.11
N SER A 191 -11.23 -1.34 -2.95
CA SER A 191 -11.97 -0.14 -3.36
C SER A 191 -13.33 -0.44 -3.97
N ASN A 192 -13.48 -1.53 -4.72
CA ASN A 192 -14.74 -1.88 -5.34
C ASN A 192 -15.76 -2.28 -4.27
N LEU A 193 -15.34 -3.06 -3.27
CA LEU A 193 -16.16 -3.44 -2.14
C LEU A 193 -16.57 -2.24 -1.29
N ALA A 194 -15.63 -1.36 -0.94
CA ALA A 194 -15.90 -0.18 -0.12
C ALA A 194 -16.83 0.83 -0.79
N ASN A 195 -16.63 1.10 -2.10
CA ASN A 195 -17.53 1.98 -2.85
C ASN A 195 -18.96 1.40 -2.90
N ARG A 196 -19.10 0.13 -3.28
CA ARG A 196 -20.40 -0.54 -3.35
C ARG A 196 -21.06 -0.62 -1.98
N GLY A 197 -20.29 -0.83 -0.91
CA GLY A 197 -20.79 -0.85 0.46
C GLY A 197 -21.41 0.47 0.88
N PHE A 198 -20.70 1.58 0.68
CA PHE A 198 -21.23 2.91 0.96
C PHE A 198 -22.50 3.21 0.15
N LEU A 199 -22.46 2.95 -1.16
CA LEU A 199 -23.60 3.17 -2.05
C LEU A 199 -24.79 2.25 -1.74
N GLY A 200 -24.51 1.03 -1.28
CA GLY A 200 -25.51 0.09 -0.83
C GLY A 200 -26.20 0.53 0.45
N LEU A 201 -25.47 1.17 1.38
CA LEU A 201 -26.08 1.80 2.57
C LEU A 201 -27.01 2.94 2.17
N PHE A 202 -26.59 3.78 1.22
CA PHE A 202 -27.43 4.85 0.68
C PHE A 202 -28.72 4.31 0.04
N GLU A 203 -28.64 3.24 -0.75
CA GLU A 203 -29.81 2.58 -1.36
C GLU A 203 -30.86 2.18 -0.31
N MET A 204 -30.42 1.56 0.78
CA MET A 204 -31.31 1.01 1.81
C MET A 204 -31.73 2.04 2.86
N PHE A 205 -31.06 3.19 2.92
CA PHE A 205 -31.42 4.28 3.83
C PHE A 205 -32.85 4.78 3.58
N TYR A 206 -33.26 4.89 2.32
CA TYR A 206 -34.62 5.33 1.96
C TYR A 206 -35.68 4.24 2.20
N GLN A 207 -35.28 2.96 2.18
CA GLN A 207 -36.16 1.80 2.37
C GLN A 207 -36.53 1.55 3.85
N GLY A 208 -35.92 2.30 4.79
CA GLY A 208 -36.25 2.27 6.21
C GLY A 208 -35.30 1.42 7.05
N GLU A 209 -35.54 1.45 8.37
CA GLU A 209 -34.60 0.99 9.40
C GLU A 209 -34.21 -0.49 9.27
N ASP A 210 -35.18 -1.36 9.02
CA ASP A 210 -34.94 -2.81 8.92
C ASP A 210 -34.08 -3.15 7.69
N ALA A 211 -34.37 -2.53 6.54
CA ALA A 211 -33.61 -2.72 5.31
C ALA A 211 -32.18 -2.20 5.46
N PHE A 212 -32.03 -1.00 6.03
CA PHE A 212 -30.73 -0.40 6.31
C PHE A 212 -29.90 -1.28 7.26
N ARG A 213 -30.50 -1.80 8.34
CA ARG A 213 -29.80 -2.65 9.32
C ARG A 213 -29.26 -3.93 8.70
N VAL A 214 -30.06 -4.60 7.86
CA VAL A 214 -29.63 -5.82 7.14
C VAL A 214 -28.43 -5.49 6.25
N ARG A 215 -28.56 -4.45 5.44
CA ARG A 215 -27.48 -4.02 4.53
C ARG A 215 -26.22 -3.61 5.27
N ARG A 216 -26.34 -2.86 6.37
CA ARG A 216 -25.23 -2.49 7.25
C ARG A 216 -24.47 -3.73 7.72
N ASN A 217 -25.18 -4.74 8.22
CA ASN A 217 -24.55 -5.95 8.74
C ASN A 217 -23.79 -6.71 7.63
N GLU A 218 -24.33 -6.76 6.41
CA GLU A 218 -23.63 -7.34 5.25
C GLU A 218 -22.37 -6.54 4.90
N VAL A 219 -22.49 -5.22 4.76
CA VAL A 219 -21.38 -4.33 4.40
C VAL A 219 -20.23 -4.44 5.41
N ILE A 220 -20.53 -4.34 6.70
CA ILE A 220 -19.52 -4.39 7.77
C ILE A 220 -18.90 -5.77 7.89
N LYS A 221 -19.66 -6.85 7.67
CA LYS A 221 -19.08 -8.19 7.62
C LYS A 221 -18.02 -8.30 6.53
N HIS A 222 -18.37 -7.92 5.29
CA HIS A 222 -17.46 -8.08 4.16
C HIS A 222 -16.22 -7.18 4.25
N LEU A 223 -16.39 -5.91 4.61
CA LEU A 223 -15.25 -5.00 4.79
C LEU A 223 -14.43 -5.34 6.04
N GLY A 224 -15.09 -5.77 7.11
CA GLY A 224 -14.44 -6.19 8.34
C GLY A 224 -13.60 -7.44 8.17
N ASP A 225 -14.08 -8.40 7.38
CA ASP A 225 -13.33 -9.62 7.04
C ASP A 225 -12.02 -9.29 6.29
N GLU A 226 -11.99 -8.25 5.43
CA GLU A 226 -10.76 -7.85 4.73
C GLU A 226 -9.68 -7.32 5.68
N VAL A 227 -10.04 -6.45 6.63
CA VAL A 227 -9.07 -5.84 7.57
C VAL A 227 -8.66 -6.79 8.70
N VAL A 228 -9.57 -7.65 9.17
CA VAL A 228 -9.29 -8.57 10.28
C VAL A 228 -8.53 -9.81 9.80
N ASN A 229 -8.92 -10.39 8.66
CA ASN A 229 -8.30 -11.64 8.20
C ASN A 229 -7.05 -11.41 7.33
N LYS A 230 -6.86 -10.20 6.77
CA LYS A 230 -5.67 -9.79 6.01
C LYS A 230 -5.27 -10.77 4.88
N THR A 231 -6.26 -11.29 4.15
CA THR A 231 -6.13 -12.47 3.28
C THR A 231 -5.50 -12.21 1.90
N SER A 232 -4.86 -11.05 1.65
CA SER A 232 -4.40 -10.67 0.29
C SER A 232 -3.38 -11.62 -0.34
N TYR A 233 -2.80 -12.56 0.41
CA TYR A 233 -1.99 -13.65 -0.18
C TYR A 233 -2.78 -14.74 -0.92
N GLN A 234 -4.11 -14.70 -0.83
CA GLN A 234 -5.04 -15.58 -1.57
C GLN A 234 -6.00 -14.79 -2.49
N GLY A 235 -6.00 -13.45 -2.44
CA GLY A 235 -6.94 -12.57 -3.15
C GLY A 235 -6.47 -11.11 -3.16
N GLU A 236 -7.33 -10.14 -3.47
CA GLU A 236 -7.03 -8.71 -3.32
C GLU A 236 -7.49 -8.20 -1.94
N GLY A 237 -7.13 -6.96 -1.58
CA GLY A 237 -7.51 -6.32 -0.31
C GLY A 237 -6.32 -6.03 0.59
N VAL A 238 -6.58 -5.95 1.89
CA VAL A 238 -5.57 -5.69 2.91
C VAL A 238 -4.69 -6.93 3.11
N GLY A 239 -3.39 -6.73 3.02
CA GLY A 239 -2.36 -7.73 3.27
C GLY A 239 -1.88 -7.75 4.71
N VAL A 240 -1.09 -8.76 5.02
CA VAL A 240 -0.58 -9.03 6.37
C VAL A 240 0.53 -8.09 6.83
N ASP A 241 1.08 -7.32 5.89
CA ASP A 241 1.94 -6.16 6.15
C ASP A 241 1.15 -4.84 6.19
N ASP A 242 -0.19 -4.93 6.32
CA ASP A 242 -1.16 -3.82 6.38
C ASP A 242 -1.26 -2.99 5.08
N CYS A 243 -0.56 -3.40 4.02
CA CYS A 243 -0.64 -2.76 2.71
C CYS A 243 -1.83 -3.26 1.91
N ILE A 244 -2.25 -2.48 0.91
CA ILE A 244 -3.42 -2.79 0.09
C ILE A 244 -2.95 -3.26 -1.28
N HIS A 245 -3.32 -4.50 -1.63
CA HIS A 245 -2.97 -5.13 -2.90
C HIS A 245 -4.20 -5.29 -3.78
N VAL A 246 -4.13 -4.85 -5.03
CA VAL A 246 -5.27 -4.85 -5.98
C VAL A 246 -4.76 -5.25 -7.36
N HIS A 247 -5.61 -5.92 -8.15
CA HIS A 247 -5.26 -6.50 -9.45
C HIS A 247 -4.08 -7.47 -9.33
N ASN A 248 -4.13 -8.31 -8.29
CA ASN A 248 -3.16 -9.37 -8.10
C ASN A 248 -3.22 -10.34 -9.27
N ILE A 249 -2.06 -10.79 -9.72
CA ILE A 249 -2.00 -11.68 -10.88
C ILE A 249 -2.25 -13.11 -10.43
N HIS A 250 -3.45 -13.61 -10.76
CA HIS A 250 -3.89 -14.99 -10.55
C HIS A 250 -3.45 -15.92 -11.69
N GLU A 251 -3.31 -17.19 -11.37
CA GLU A 251 -2.97 -18.24 -12.33
C GLU A 251 -4.16 -18.69 -13.18
N GLY A 252 -3.90 -19.27 -14.34
CA GLY A 252 -4.93 -19.91 -15.18
C GLY A 252 -5.49 -19.08 -16.33
N LEU A 253 -4.99 -17.86 -16.55
CA LEU A 253 -5.28 -17.11 -17.78
C LEU A 253 -4.35 -17.48 -18.95
N TRP A 254 -3.35 -18.33 -18.74
CA TRP A 254 -2.30 -18.67 -19.73
C TRP A 254 -1.78 -20.11 -19.61
N GLU A 255 -2.15 -20.98 -20.55
CA GLU A 255 -1.64 -22.35 -20.63
C GLU A 255 -0.26 -22.37 -21.34
N GLY A 256 0.82 -22.52 -20.57
CA GLY A 256 2.18 -22.71 -21.09
C GLY A 256 3.05 -23.56 -20.17
N PRO A 257 3.98 -24.38 -20.69
CA PRO A 257 4.57 -25.53 -19.98
C PRO A 257 5.64 -25.21 -18.91
N TYR A 258 5.73 -23.97 -18.40
CA TYR A 258 6.82 -23.53 -17.51
C TYR A 258 6.41 -22.88 -16.19
N TYR A 259 5.14 -22.91 -15.77
CA TYR A 259 4.69 -22.05 -14.67
C TYR A 259 4.04 -22.82 -13.51
N ASN A 260 4.62 -22.63 -12.31
CA ASN A 260 4.18 -23.19 -11.02
C ASN A 260 3.26 -22.23 -10.25
N SER A 261 2.51 -22.82 -9.33
CA SER A 261 1.24 -22.40 -8.73
C SER A 261 1.21 -21.15 -7.78
N HIS A 262 1.54 -19.91 -8.21
CA HIS A 262 1.67 -18.72 -7.34
C HIS A 262 0.88 -17.46 -7.75
N LEU A 263 0.06 -16.92 -6.83
CA LEU A 263 -0.50 -15.55 -6.84
C LEU A 263 0.62 -14.51 -6.73
N ARG A 264 0.58 -13.44 -7.53
CA ARG A 264 1.55 -12.33 -7.42
C ARG A 264 0.89 -11.02 -7.01
N LEU A 265 1.45 -10.37 -6.00
CA LEU A 265 0.89 -9.19 -5.34
C LEU A 265 1.30 -7.88 -6.04
N MET A 266 0.34 -6.96 -6.17
CA MET A 266 0.58 -5.59 -6.61
C MET A 266 0.14 -4.60 -5.54
N ILE A 267 1.11 -3.95 -4.90
CA ILE A 267 0.83 -2.85 -3.97
C ILE A 267 0.18 -1.68 -4.72
N TYR A 268 -0.93 -1.17 -4.19
CA TYR A 268 -1.77 -0.16 -4.86
C TYR A 268 -2.35 0.87 -3.89
N ASN A 269 -1.67 1.11 -2.75
CA ASN A 269 -2.09 2.05 -1.72
C ASN A 269 -2.41 3.45 -2.26
N GLY A 270 -1.62 3.99 -3.19
CA GLY A 270 -1.82 5.35 -3.71
C GLY A 270 -2.88 5.48 -4.80
N GLY A 271 -3.54 4.39 -5.19
CA GLY A 271 -4.63 4.41 -6.18
C GLY A 271 -5.89 3.79 -5.62
N TYR A 272 -6.15 2.52 -5.93
CA TYR A 272 -7.29 1.81 -5.37
C TYR A 272 -7.28 1.77 -3.83
N GLY A 273 -6.12 1.66 -3.20
CA GLY A 273 -6.03 1.70 -1.73
C GLY A 273 -6.47 3.04 -1.13
N ALA A 274 -6.16 4.15 -1.77
CA ALA A 274 -6.57 5.49 -1.34
C ALA A 274 -8.10 5.61 -1.37
N GLU A 275 -8.72 5.16 -2.45
CA GLU A 275 -10.18 5.12 -2.59
C GLU A 275 -10.83 4.15 -1.58
N TYR A 276 -10.21 3.00 -1.31
CA TYR A 276 -10.66 2.06 -0.29
C TYR A 276 -10.68 2.70 1.09
N LEU A 277 -9.55 3.27 1.54
CA LEU A 277 -9.44 3.93 2.84
C LEU A 277 -10.43 5.08 2.96
N ASN A 278 -10.54 5.91 1.92
CA ASN A 278 -11.48 7.02 1.89
C ASN A 278 -12.93 6.56 2.08
N LYS A 279 -13.37 5.58 1.29
CA LYS A 279 -14.77 5.11 1.33
C LYS A 279 -15.09 4.34 2.60
N PHE A 280 -14.15 3.58 3.13
CA PHE A 280 -14.37 2.88 4.38
C PHE A 280 -14.40 3.85 5.57
N ALA A 281 -13.53 4.88 5.59
CA ALA A 281 -13.59 5.95 6.60
C ALA A 281 -14.94 6.71 6.56
N LEU A 282 -15.48 6.97 5.36
CA LEU A 282 -16.83 7.55 5.22
C LEU A 282 -17.91 6.67 5.82
N ILE A 283 -17.83 5.34 5.68
CA ILE A 283 -18.78 4.40 6.31
C ILE A 283 -18.67 4.48 7.84
N TYR A 284 -17.46 4.57 8.40
CA TYR A 284 -17.31 4.73 9.85
C TYR A 284 -17.96 6.02 10.36
N VAL A 285 -17.69 7.16 9.71
CA VAL A 285 -18.28 8.45 10.08
C VAL A 285 -19.80 8.42 9.91
N LEU A 286 -20.30 7.85 8.81
CA LEU A 286 -21.73 7.70 8.55
C LEU A 286 -22.47 6.98 9.70
N LEU A 287 -21.84 5.95 10.27
CA LEU A 287 -22.43 5.12 11.32
C LEU A 287 -22.05 5.57 12.74
N HIS A 288 -21.21 6.59 12.88
CA HIS A 288 -20.69 7.05 14.16
C HIS A 288 -21.80 7.64 15.05
N HIS A 289 -21.70 7.42 16.37
CA HIS A 289 -22.71 7.82 17.36
C HIS A 289 -24.12 7.30 17.10
N THR A 290 -24.25 6.14 16.45
CA THR A 290 -25.52 5.43 16.26
C THR A 290 -25.41 3.97 16.71
N ASP A 291 -26.55 3.30 16.89
CA ASP A 291 -26.60 1.84 17.10
C ASP A 291 -26.07 1.02 15.89
N TYR A 292 -25.76 1.70 14.78
CA TYR A 292 -25.13 1.11 13.59
C TYR A 292 -23.60 1.16 13.58
N GLN A 293 -22.97 1.73 14.61
CA GLN A 293 -21.52 1.83 14.68
C GLN A 293 -20.82 0.46 14.52
N VAL A 294 -19.61 0.52 14.01
CA VAL A 294 -18.76 -0.64 13.74
C VAL A 294 -17.98 -1.02 15.00
N ASP A 295 -17.71 -2.31 15.19
CA ASP A 295 -16.94 -2.80 16.35
C ASP A 295 -15.51 -2.24 16.39
N ASP A 296 -15.04 -1.90 17.59
CA ASP A 296 -13.72 -1.31 17.83
C ASP A 296 -12.56 -2.16 17.30
N ILE A 297 -12.72 -3.49 17.25
CA ILE A 297 -11.70 -4.40 16.70
C ILE A 297 -11.51 -4.14 15.20
N VAL A 298 -12.61 -3.99 14.47
CA VAL A 298 -12.55 -3.73 13.02
C VAL A 298 -12.02 -2.33 12.76
N LEU A 299 -12.42 -1.35 13.58
CA LEU A 299 -11.88 0.02 13.53
C LEU A 299 -10.38 0.05 13.78
N ALA A 300 -9.90 -0.69 14.79
CA ALA A 300 -8.48 -0.77 15.12
C ALA A 300 -7.65 -1.35 13.96
N GLU A 301 -8.10 -2.45 13.35
CA GLU A 301 -7.40 -3.05 12.20
C GLU A 301 -7.47 -2.17 10.95
N PHE A 302 -8.59 -1.48 10.72
CA PHE A 302 -8.69 -0.50 9.64
C PHE A 302 -7.71 0.68 9.85
N ILE A 303 -7.59 1.19 11.08
CA ILE A 303 -6.64 2.24 11.42
C ILE A 303 -5.19 1.73 11.32
N ASN A 304 -4.92 0.45 11.61
CA ASN A 304 -3.62 -0.16 11.36
C ASN A 304 -3.27 -0.14 9.86
N CYS A 305 -4.22 -0.37 8.95
CA CYS A 305 -3.97 -0.22 7.51
C CYS A 305 -3.42 1.18 7.17
N PHE A 306 -3.99 2.21 7.80
CA PHE A 306 -3.53 3.59 7.66
C PHE A 306 -2.16 3.84 8.32
N LEU A 307 -1.95 3.38 9.55
CA LEU A 307 -0.78 3.73 10.35
C LEU A 307 0.43 2.78 10.15
N GLU A 308 0.22 1.54 9.77
CA GLU A 308 1.28 0.52 9.71
C GLU A 308 1.88 0.32 8.31
N CYS A 309 1.14 0.68 7.26
CA CYS A 309 1.65 0.72 5.88
C CYS A 309 1.43 2.09 5.24
N HIS A 310 0.19 2.58 5.21
CA HIS A 310 -0.17 3.69 4.33
C HIS A 310 0.57 5.00 4.65
N GLN A 311 0.66 5.41 5.93
CA GLN A 311 1.37 6.62 6.32
C GLN A 311 2.87 6.56 6.02
N TYR A 312 3.47 5.36 6.02
CA TYR A 312 4.88 5.19 5.68
C TYR A 312 5.10 5.48 4.20
N LEU A 313 4.10 5.32 3.34
CA LEU A 313 4.20 5.62 1.91
C LEU A 313 4.03 7.11 1.59
N VAL A 314 3.94 7.99 2.59
CA VAL A 314 3.69 9.43 2.39
C VAL A 314 4.76 10.28 3.06
N ARG A 315 5.26 11.28 2.32
CA ARG A 315 6.08 12.37 2.85
C ARG A 315 5.45 13.71 2.49
N GLY A 316 4.99 14.45 3.49
CA GLY A 316 4.25 15.70 3.26
C GLY A 316 3.03 15.43 2.38
N GLN A 317 2.98 16.07 1.22
CA GLN A 317 1.92 15.88 0.23
C GLN A 317 2.31 14.93 -0.90
N THR A 318 3.42 14.22 -0.80
CA THR A 318 3.90 13.31 -1.85
C THR A 318 3.73 11.86 -1.42
N PHE A 319 3.05 11.08 -2.26
CA PHE A 319 2.93 9.63 -2.12
C PHE A 319 4.08 8.92 -2.84
N GLU A 320 4.50 7.76 -2.33
CA GLU A 320 5.50 6.90 -2.96
C GLU A 320 5.01 6.46 -4.35
N PRO A 321 5.72 6.85 -5.44
CA PRO A 321 5.18 6.70 -6.80
C PRO A 321 4.89 5.26 -7.18
N SER A 322 5.73 4.30 -6.79
CA SER A 322 5.55 2.92 -7.22
C SER A 322 4.21 2.34 -6.71
N ALA A 323 3.73 2.77 -5.55
CA ALA A 323 2.49 2.29 -4.93
C ALA A 323 1.20 2.93 -5.48
N VAL A 324 1.26 3.80 -6.51
CA VAL A 324 0.07 4.39 -7.17
C VAL A 324 -0.45 3.55 -8.36
N GLY A 325 0.25 2.46 -8.69
CA GLY A 325 -0.08 1.55 -9.79
C GLY A 325 -0.08 2.22 -11.17
N ARG A 326 -1.04 1.88 -12.04
CA ARG A 326 -1.08 2.39 -13.43
C ARG A 326 -1.37 3.89 -13.56
N ASN A 327 -1.79 4.55 -12.48
CA ASN A 327 -2.12 5.98 -12.51
C ASN A 327 -0.88 6.87 -12.61
N ILE A 328 0.30 6.29 -12.44
CA ILE A 328 1.57 7.01 -12.43
C ILE A 328 1.80 7.92 -13.66
N ASP A 329 1.18 7.63 -14.81
CA ASP A 329 1.32 8.40 -16.05
C ASP A 329 0.06 9.16 -16.49
N ASP A 330 -0.96 9.30 -15.63
CA ASP A 330 -2.27 9.84 -16.02
C ASP A 330 -2.29 11.37 -16.27
N ASN A 331 -1.14 12.03 -16.13
CA ASN A 331 -0.92 13.49 -16.24
C ASN A 331 -1.59 14.35 -15.17
N GLN A 332 -2.21 13.74 -14.16
CA GLN A 332 -2.64 14.46 -12.96
C GLN A 332 -1.51 14.48 -11.92
N ARG A 333 -1.74 15.28 -10.88
CA ARG A 333 -0.91 15.35 -9.68
C ARG A 333 -1.05 14.07 -8.84
N VAL A 334 -0.78 12.89 -9.41
CA VAL A 334 -1.25 11.61 -8.85
C VAL A 334 -0.67 11.26 -7.50
N THR A 335 0.59 11.60 -7.23
CA THR A 335 1.19 11.42 -5.89
C THR A 335 0.58 12.39 -4.87
N TYR A 336 0.27 13.61 -5.27
CA TYR A 336 -0.45 14.59 -4.45
C TYR A 336 -1.88 14.15 -4.17
N TRP A 337 -2.64 13.78 -5.20
CA TRP A 337 -4.02 13.33 -5.06
C TRP A 337 -4.11 12.05 -4.24
N ALA A 338 -3.16 11.13 -4.43
CA ALA A 338 -3.02 9.96 -3.57
C ALA A 338 -2.88 10.38 -2.11
N ALA A 339 -1.93 11.25 -1.76
CA ALA A 339 -1.74 11.71 -0.39
C ALA A 339 -2.95 12.51 0.14
N TYR A 340 -3.55 13.38 -0.67
CA TYR A 340 -4.74 14.14 -0.30
C TYR A 340 -5.94 13.23 0.01
N ASP A 341 -6.25 12.30 -0.89
CA ASP A 341 -7.42 11.43 -0.76
C ASP A 341 -7.29 10.44 0.40
N SER A 342 -6.06 10.07 0.73
CA SER A 342 -5.78 8.97 1.65
C SER A 342 -5.19 9.40 2.98
N VAL A 343 -4.63 10.61 3.12
CA VAL A 343 -4.14 11.17 4.38
C VAL A 343 -5.03 12.32 4.81
N TYR A 344 -5.13 13.40 4.02
CA TYR A 344 -5.94 14.56 4.42
C TYR A 344 -7.39 14.18 4.65
N LYS A 345 -8.07 13.59 3.66
CA LYS A 345 -9.48 13.23 3.80
C LYS A 345 -9.68 12.14 4.85
N VAL A 346 -8.90 11.06 4.81
CA VAL A 346 -9.06 9.92 5.72
C VAL A 346 -8.76 10.32 7.16
N ALA A 347 -7.64 10.97 7.45
CA ALA A 347 -7.31 11.39 8.81
C ALA A 347 -8.35 12.39 9.34
N THR A 348 -8.82 13.34 8.52
CA THR A 348 -9.87 14.29 8.91
C THR A 348 -11.17 13.58 9.28
N LEU A 349 -11.59 12.56 8.51
CA LEU A 349 -12.75 11.73 8.85
C LEU A 349 -12.54 10.93 10.13
N LEU A 350 -11.40 10.26 10.26
CA LEU A 350 -11.12 9.38 11.40
C LEU A 350 -10.90 10.13 12.72
N LEU A 351 -10.44 11.39 12.67
CA LEU A 351 -10.33 12.23 13.85
C LEU A 351 -11.70 12.50 14.51
N GLN A 352 -12.79 12.45 13.77
CA GLN A 352 -14.15 12.59 14.31
C GLN A 352 -14.55 11.42 15.21
N LEU A 353 -13.91 10.25 15.04
CA LEU A 353 -14.20 9.06 15.82
C LEU A 353 -13.53 9.07 17.21
N GLU A 354 -12.63 10.03 17.47
CA GLU A 354 -11.84 10.17 18.71
C GLU A 354 -10.99 8.93 19.08
N PHE A 355 -10.78 8.00 18.15
CA PHE A 355 -9.98 6.77 18.34
C PHE A 355 -8.56 6.95 17.76
N ARG A 356 -7.51 6.61 18.51
CA ARG A 356 -6.07 6.80 18.13
C ARG A 356 -5.76 8.24 17.67
N LYS A 357 -6.43 9.23 18.28
CA LYS A 357 -6.44 10.64 17.85
C LYS A 357 -5.05 11.27 17.70
N GLU A 358 -4.13 11.00 18.62
CA GLU A 358 -2.78 11.59 18.60
C GLU A 358 -2.00 11.17 17.35
N GLU A 359 -2.01 9.88 17.01
CA GLU A 359 -1.31 9.34 15.85
C GLU A 359 -1.90 9.89 14.53
N LEU A 360 -3.24 9.94 14.44
CA LEU A 360 -3.95 10.50 13.29
C LEU A 360 -3.70 12.00 13.14
N GLN A 361 -3.70 12.75 14.25
CA GLN A 361 -3.41 14.18 14.25
C GLN A 361 -1.98 14.43 13.80
N ASN A 362 -1.01 13.63 14.26
CA ASN A 362 0.37 13.73 13.83
C ASN A 362 0.53 13.45 12.33
N ALA A 363 -0.19 12.46 11.79
CA ALA A 363 -0.22 12.17 10.34
C ALA A 363 -0.79 13.36 9.54
N LEU A 364 -1.91 13.93 9.98
CA LEU A 364 -2.51 15.10 9.33
C LEU A 364 -1.59 16.33 9.43
N THR A 365 -0.97 16.56 10.59
CA THR A 365 -0.02 17.65 10.78
C THR A 365 1.20 17.50 9.87
N ARG A 366 1.72 16.28 9.66
CA ARG A 366 2.79 16.05 8.68
C ARG A 366 2.36 16.36 7.24
N TYR A 367 1.14 16.02 6.86
CA TYR A 367 0.61 16.32 5.53
C TYR A 367 0.46 17.84 5.29
N LEU A 368 -0.05 18.57 6.28
CA LEU A 368 -0.28 20.02 6.21
C LEU A 368 1.01 20.83 6.36
N ASN A 369 2.07 20.25 6.93
CA ASN A 369 3.35 20.92 7.09
C ASN A 369 4.16 20.86 5.79
N HIS A 370 4.31 22.02 5.16
CA HIS A 370 5.13 22.21 3.95
C HIS A 370 6.63 22.39 4.23
N GLY A 371 7.06 22.34 5.50
CA GLY A 371 8.45 22.48 5.92
C GLY A 371 8.96 21.29 6.72
N PRO A 372 10.21 21.33 7.22
CA PRO A 372 10.76 20.29 8.08
C PRO A 372 9.81 19.96 9.23
N THR A 373 9.44 18.69 9.35
CA THR A 373 8.59 18.27 10.46
C THR A 373 9.37 18.46 11.76
N SER A 374 8.73 19.08 12.75
CA SER A 374 9.28 19.15 14.10
C SER A 374 9.55 17.73 14.61
N ALA A 375 10.58 17.58 15.46
CA ALA A 375 10.91 16.28 16.04
C ALA A 375 9.70 15.63 16.76
N ALA A 376 8.80 16.44 17.33
CA ALA A 376 7.59 15.96 18.02
C ALA A 376 6.58 15.27 17.08
N ASN A 377 6.53 15.66 15.81
CA ASN A 377 5.53 15.16 14.85
C ASN A 377 6.14 14.28 13.76
N ALA A 378 7.47 14.14 13.74
CA ALA A 378 8.19 13.38 12.72
C ALA A 378 7.81 11.89 12.79
N LEU A 379 7.51 11.30 11.64
CA LEU A 379 7.53 9.85 11.52
C LEU A 379 9.00 9.44 11.48
N ILE A 380 9.43 8.58 12.39
CA ILE A 380 10.80 8.08 12.47
C ILE A 380 10.71 6.56 12.59
N GLY A 381 11.42 5.86 11.71
CA GLY A 381 11.53 4.42 11.77
C GLY A 381 11.84 3.78 10.44
N ASN A 382 11.87 2.46 10.42
CA ASN A 382 12.01 1.63 9.24
C ASN A 382 10.90 0.58 9.23
N ARG A 383 10.34 0.29 8.06
CA ARG A 383 9.27 -0.68 7.88
C ARG A 383 9.60 -1.63 6.72
N ALA A 384 9.74 -2.91 7.04
CA ALA A 384 9.78 -3.98 6.04
C ALA A 384 8.35 -4.40 5.68
N LEU A 385 7.90 -4.02 4.49
CA LEU A 385 6.63 -4.43 3.89
C LEU A 385 6.85 -5.76 3.16
N PHE A 386 6.98 -6.82 3.96
CA PHE A 386 7.51 -8.12 3.53
C PHE A 386 6.61 -8.85 2.52
N ALA A 387 5.31 -8.55 2.47
CA ALA A 387 4.43 -9.08 1.43
C ALA A 387 4.54 -8.30 0.13
N SER A 388 4.85 -7.02 0.24
CA SER A 388 4.94 -6.08 -0.87
C SER A 388 6.32 -6.01 -1.53
N ASP A 389 7.29 -6.80 -1.05
CA ASP A 389 8.72 -6.71 -1.43
C ASP A 389 9.24 -5.26 -1.40
N MET A 390 8.90 -4.54 -0.33
CA MET A 390 9.24 -3.13 -0.19
C MET A 390 9.79 -2.85 1.21
N ILE A 391 10.70 -1.89 1.32
CA ILE A 391 11.13 -1.32 2.59
C ILE A 391 10.96 0.19 2.53
N VAL A 392 10.56 0.78 3.64
CA VAL A 392 10.37 2.23 3.76
C VAL A 392 11.07 2.72 5.02
N HIS A 393 11.73 3.85 4.90
CA HIS A 393 12.56 4.42 5.92
C HIS A 393 12.23 5.90 6.08
N HIS A 394 11.87 6.28 7.29
CA HIS A 394 11.54 7.64 7.65
C HIS A 394 12.52 8.16 8.69
N ARG A 395 12.95 9.40 8.45
CA ARG A 395 13.72 10.21 9.37
C ARG A 395 13.10 11.59 9.43
N GLN A 396 13.56 12.39 10.39
CA GLN A 396 13.07 13.75 10.51
C GLN A 396 13.28 14.55 9.22
N SER A 397 14.42 14.36 8.54
CA SER A 397 14.79 15.12 7.34
C SER A 397 14.43 14.49 6.01
N TYR A 398 14.10 13.19 5.95
CA TYR A 398 13.84 12.51 4.69
C TYR A 398 12.96 11.25 4.82
N MET A 399 12.46 10.79 3.69
CA MET A 399 11.92 9.46 3.49
C MET A 399 12.66 8.78 2.34
N ALA A 400 13.00 7.52 2.52
CA ALA A 400 13.54 6.66 1.48
C ALA A 400 12.73 5.37 1.41
N SER A 401 12.49 4.88 0.22
CA SER A 401 11.83 3.59 0.01
C SER A 401 12.52 2.83 -1.10
N VAL A 402 12.49 1.51 -0.99
CA VAL A 402 13.03 0.61 -2.00
C VAL A 402 11.97 -0.42 -2.32
N ARG A 403 11.55 -0.43 -3.58
CA ARG A 403 10.68 -1.47 -4.12
C ARG A 403 11.52 -2.49 -4.85
N MET A 404 11.29 -3.75 -4.52
CA MET A 404 11.95 -4.89 -5.10
C MET A 404 10.94 -5.73 -5.88
N PHE A 405 11.45 -6.70 -6.64
CA PHE A 405 10.63 -7.59 -7.45
C PHE A 405 11.10 -9.03 -7.26
N SER A 406 10.16 -9.91 -6.95
CA SER A 406 10.42 -11.33 -6.75
C SER A 406 9.44 -12.21 -7.54
N THR A 407 9.47 -13.50 -7.25
CA THR A 407 8.43 -14.43 -7.69
C THR A 407 7.04 -14.15 -7.08
N ARG A 408 6.94 -13.33 -6.03
CA ARG A 408 5.73 -13.06 -5.26
C ARG A 408 5.05 -11.73 -5.59
N THR A 409 5.76 -10.80 -6.22
CA THR A 409 5.27 -9.44 -6.49
C THR A 409 5.38 -9.09 -7.96
N VAL A 410 4.68 -8.04 -8.38
CA VAL A 410 4.72 -7.52 -9.75
C VAL A 410 5.01 -6.03 -9.80
N ARG A 411 5.44 -5.58 -10.98
CA ARG A 411 5.59 -4.15 -11.33
C ARG A 411 4.23 -3.45 -11.38
N PRO A 412 4.19 -2.10 -11.29
CA PRO A 412 2.98 -1.34 -11.55
C PRO A 412 2.30 -1.79 -12.87
N GLU A 413 0.98 -1.94 -12.81
CA GLU A 413 0.15 -2.40 -13.95
C GLU A 413 0.29 -1.48 -15.16
N THR A 414 0.27 -2.09 -16.34
CA THR A 414 0.07 -1.41 -17.63
C THR A 414 -1.29 -1.82 -18.18
N TRP A 415 -2.10 -0.86 -18.61
CA TRP A 415 -3.41 -1.15 -19.20
C TRP A 415 -3.54 -0.50 -20.57
N ILE A 416 -3.90 -1.31 -21.57
CA ILE A 416 -4.05 -0.87 -22.96
C ILE A 416 -5.48 -1.18 -23.41
N SER A 417 -6.19 -0.17 -23.90
CA SER A 417 -7.48 -0.32 -24.57
C SER A 417 -7.48 0.31 -25.95
N SER A 418 -8.59 0.17 -26.69
CA SER A 418 -8.78 0.87 -27.96
C SER A 418 -8.88 2.40 -27.83
N ARG A 419 -9.17 2.93 -26.63
CA ARG A 419 -9.40 4.36 -26.39
C ARG A 419 -8.34 5.03 -25.51
N ARG A 420 -7.66 4.28 -24.64
CA ARG A 420 -6.69 4.80 -23.66
C ARG A 420 -5.61 3.77 -23.38
N THR A 421 -4.38 4.25 -23.29
CA THR A 421 -3.21 3.50 -22.80
C THR A 421 -2.76 4.15 -21.49
N GLN A 422 -2.57 3.36 -20.44
CA GLN A 422 -2.10 3.78 -19.12
C GLN A 422 -0.88 2.97 -18.75
N ASN A 423 0.13 3.66 -18.24
CA ASN A 423 1.47 3.19 -17.92
C ASN A 423 2.08 2.32 -19.04
N PRO A 424 2.11 2.75 -20.33
CA PRO A 424 2.62 1.95 -21.45
C PRO A 424 4.06 1.48 -21.25
N ASN A 425 4.79 2.17 -20.38
CA ASN A 425 6.22 1.96 -20.18
C ASN A 425 6.51 1.19 -18.91
N GLY A 426 5.45 0.68 -18.25
CA GLY A 426 5.46 -0.10 -17.01
C GLY A 426 6.72 0.08 -16.21
N LEU A 427 6.86 1.15 -15.41
CA LEU A 427 8.09 1.70 -14.79
C LEU A 427 8.84 0.74 -13.83
N LEU A 428 10.19 0.82 -13.69
CA LEU A 428 10.98 0.09 -12.65
C LEU A 428 11.46 1.08 -11.58
N PHE A 429 10.68 1.37 -10.55
CA PHE A 429 11.28 2.03 -9.38
C PHE A 429 11.98 0.99 -8.51
N PHE A 430 13.29 1.16 -8.30
CA PHE A 430 14.05 0.36 -7.33
C PHE A 430 14.30 1.11 -6.04
N ILE A 431 14.59 2.40 -6.13
CA ILE A 431 14.73 3.29 -4.98
C ILE A 431 13.91 4.53 -5.28
N PHE A 432 13.09 4.97 -4.34
CA PHE A 432 12.52 6.31 -4.32
C PHE A 432 13.04 7.01 -3.08
N LEU A 433 13.81 8.08 -3.29
CA LEU A 433 14.37 8.90 -2.24
C LEU A 433 13.76 10.30 -2.31
N THR A 434 13.12 10.73 -1.22
CA THR A 434 12.57 12.08 -1.08
C THR A 434 13.11 12.69 0.22
N ALA A 435 13.98 13.68 0.09
CA ALA A 435 14.33 14.56 1.21
C ALA A 435 13.29 15.67 1.35
N ILE A 436 13.33 16.42 2.46
CA ILE A 436 12.63 17.70 2.53
C ILE A 436 13.19 18.58 1.40
N CYS A 437 12.47 18.69 0.30
CA CYS A 437 12.61 19.86 -0.56
C CYS A 437 12.09 21.02 0.29
N ASN A 438 12.98 21.96 0.65
CA ASN A 438 12.69 23.11 1.52
C ASN A 438 11.75 24.15 0.89
N ASN A 439 11.02 23.80 -0.17
CA ASN A 439 10.16 24.75 -0.84
C ASN A 439 8.84 24.89 -0.09
N VAL A 440 8.84 25.92 0.76
CA VAL A 440 7.68 26.68 1.21
C VAL A 440 6.65 26.72 0.09
N ILE A 441 5.58 25.96 0.25
CA ILE A 441 4.43 26.00 -0.63
C ILE A 441 3.55 27.13 -0.09
N ALA A 442 3.60 28.30 -0.74
CA ALA A 442 2.56 29.30 -0.56
C ALA A 442 1.28 28.81 -1.25
N GLU A 443 0.13 28.97 -0.59
CA GLU A 443 -1.20 28.52 -1.06
C GLU A 443 -1.59 29.00 -2.47
N ASP A 444 -0.87 29.98 -3.03
CA ASP A 444 -1.16 30.58 -4.34
C ASP A 444 -0.21 30.16 -5.48
N ASP A 445 0.87 29.40 -5.21
CA ASP A 445 1.86 29.10 -6.26
C ASP A 445 1.61 27.74 -6.95
N THR A 446 0.67 27.76 -7.89
CA THR A 446 0.35 26.62 -8.78
C THR A 446 1.57 26.08 -9.55
N ALA A 447 2.67 26.83 -9.64
CA ALA A 447 3.86 26.47 -10.41
C ALA A 447 4.80 25.48 -9.69
N VAL A 448 4.96 25.56 -8.37
CA VAL A 448 5.92 24.71 -7.62
C VAL A 448 5.38 23.30 -7.41
N HIS A 449 4.07 23.18 -7.16
CA HIS A 449 3.37 21.90 -7.17
C HIS A 449 3.46 21.18 -8.53
N GLU A 450 3.69 21.91 -9.61
CA GLU A 450 3.89 21.33 -10.94
C GLU A 450 5.33 20.92 -11.16
N CYS A 451 6.31 21.45 -10.44
CA CYS A 451 7.71 21.11 -10.69
C CYS A 451 8.06 19.68 -10.21
N ASP A 452 7.75 19.28 -8.98
CA ASP A 452 7.96 17.89 -8.49
C ASP A 452 7.19 16.87 -9.33
N ILE A 453 6.04 17.30 -9.83
CA ILE A 453 5.08 16.50 -10.58
C ILE A 453 5.48 16.40 -12.04
N VAL A 454 6.04 17.46 -12.64
CA VAL A 454 6.57 17.44 -14.01
C VAL A 454 7.94 16.75 -14.03
N ALA A 455 8.74 16.68 -12.95
CA ALA A 455 9.91 15.78 -12.91
C ALA A 455 9.49 14.34 -12.99
N ILE A 456 8.62 13.91 -12.08
CA ILE A 456 8.12 12.54 -12.08
C ILE A 456 7.41 12.27 -13.42
N LEU A 457 6.52 13.14 -13.90
CA LEU A 457 5.83 12.98 -15.20
C LEU A 457 6.73 13.17 -16.43
N GLY A 458 7.84 13.90 -16.35
CA GLY A 458 8.81 14.16 -17.42
C GLY A 458 9.80 13.01 -17.57
N ILE A 459 10.17 12.39 -16.44
CA ILE A 459 10.83 11.08 -16.32
C ILE A 459 9.90 10.00 -16.91
N ILE A 460 8.61 10.01 -16.56
CA ILE A 460 7.59 9.02 -16.99
C ILE A 460 7.16 9.15 -18.46
N ARG A 461 6.95 10.37 -18.96
CA ARG A 461 6.51 10.60 -20.36
C ARG A 461 7.57 10.25 -21.39
N GLN A 462 8.85 10.40 -21.05
CA GLN A 462 9.92 10.02 -21.96
C GLN A 462 10.05 8.52 -22.14
N MET A 463 9.55 7.74 -21.17
CA MET A 463 9.46 6.29 -21.34
C MET A 463 8.44 5.90 -22.42
N GLY A 464 7.47 6.78 -22.78
CA GLY A 464 6.32 6.47 -23.64
C GLY A 464 6.23 7.19 -24.97
N LEU A 465 7.26 7.95 -25.33
CA LEU A 465 7.39 8.55 -26.65
C LEU A 465 8.75 8.22 -27.28
N CYS A 466 9.19 6.96 -27.23
CA CYS A 466 10.23 6.45 -28.12
C CYS A 466 9.63 6.04 -29.48
N ARG A 467 9.15 7.03 -30.23
CA ARG A 467 9.17 6.98 -31.70
C ARG A 467 9.77 8.29 -32.17
N SER A 468 10.96 8.18 -32.77
CA SER A 468 11.65 9.21 -33.55
C SER A 468 12.52 10.22 -32.78
N TYR A 469 13.82 9.91 -32.82
CA TYR A 469 14.98 10.81 -33.00
C TYR A 469 15.46 11.69 -31.83
N ARG A 470 16.66 11.30 -31.36
CA ARG A 470 17.72 12.02 -30.62
C ARG A 470 17.56 12.21 -29.10
N THR A 471 18.26 11.31 -28.39
CA THR A 471 19.05 11.55 -27.17
C THR A 471 18.34 12.27 -26.02
N THR A 472 17.54 11.55 -25.26
CA THR A 472 17.26 11.81 -23.84
C THR A 472 16.73 10.52 -23.22
N THR A 473 17.52 9.91 -22.35
CA THR A 473 17.33 8.56 -21.80
C THR A 473 16.49 8.57 -20.52
N SER A 474 15.61 7.59 -20.36
CA SER A 474 14.91 7.32 -19.11
C SER A 474 15.78 6.50 -18.16
N MET A 475 16.11 7.04 -16.99
CA MET A 475 16.94 6.38 -15.98
C MET A 475 16.15 6.22 -14.67
N ASP A 476 15.63 5.03 -14.42
CA ASP A 476 14.94 4.73 -13.16
C ASP A 476 15.92 4.81 -11.96
N GLN A 477 15.57 5.53 -10.90
CA GLN A 477 16.43 5.70 -9.71
C GLN A 477 16.82 4.35 -9.08
N GLY A 478 18.12 4.15 -8.87
CA GLY A 478 18.68 2.91 -8.33
C GLY A 478 18.65 1.72 -9.29
N ALA A 479 18.15 1.88 -10.52
CA ALA A 479 18.17 0.84 -11.53
C ALA A 479 19.59 0.63 -12.08
N THR A 480 19.90 -0.62 -12.39
CA THR A 480 21.12 -0.97 -13.11
C THR A 480 20.74 -1.59 -14.44
N VAL A 481 21.18 -0.97 -15.53
CA VAL A 481 20.74 -1.31 -16.89
C VAL A 481 21.91 -1.35 -17.87
N LEU A 482 21.75 -2.15 -18.92
CA LEU A 482 22.51 -1.98 -20.15
C LEU A 482 22.10 -0.66 -20.80
N TYR A 483 23.04 0.24 -21.01
CA TYR A 483 22.84 1.56 -21.59
C TYR A 483 22.71 1.47 -23.11
N SER A 484 21.56 0.96 -23.57
CA SER A 484 21.19 0.87 -25.00
C SER A 484 20.57 2.16 -25.56
N GLY A 485 20.37 3.20 -24.75
CA GLY A 485 19.53 4.35 -25.10
C GLY A 485 18.02 4.08 -24.95
N ASP A 486 17.64 2.80 -24.86
CA ASP A 486 16.32 2.30 -24.48
C ASP A 486 16.49 1.38 -23.26
N VAL A 487 15.64 1.50 -22.24
CA VAL A 487 15.37 0.35 -21.36
C VAL A 487 14.70 -0.67 -22.27
N PRO A 488 15.29 -1.85 -22.57
CA PRO A 488 14.73 -2.77 -23.55
C PRO A 488 13.33 -3.21 -23.12
N GLN A 489 12.34 -2.53 -23.68
CA GLN A 489 10.96 -2.95 -23.79
C GLN A 489 10.83 -3.36 -25.24
N GLU A 490 11.22 -4.60 -25.56
CA GLU A 490 10.81 -5.16 -26.84
C GLU A 490 9.30 -4.97 -26.97
N GLY A 491 8.91 -4.39 -28.11
CA GLY A 491 7.62 -3.75 -28.29
C GLY A 491 6.45 -4.61 -27.85
N MET A 492 5.50 -3.96 -27.18
CA MET A 492 4.16 -4.50 -27.00
C MET A 492 3.47 -4.58 -28.37
N GLU A 493 3.80 -5.57 -29.17
CA GLU A 493 2.88 -6.00 -30.21
C GLU A 493 1.63 -6.52 -29.52
N ARG A 494 0.47 -5.96 -29.89
CA ARG A 494 -0.83 -6.51 -29.51
C ARG A 494 -0.89 -7.96 -29.98
N VAL A 495 -0.69 -8.90 -29.07
CA VAL A 495 -1.14 -10.28 -29.26
C VAL A 495 -2.50 -10.39 -28.56
N GLY A 496 -3.58 -9.99 -29.24
CA GLY A 496 -4.94 -10.05 -28.68
C GLY A 496 -5.16 -9.20 -27.42
N ASP A 497 -6.27 -9.42 -26.71
CA ASP A 497 -6.70 -8.70 -25.49
C ASP A 497 -5.79 -8.90 -24.26
N THR A 498 -4.49 -9.14 -24.46
CA THR A 498 -3.65 -9.77 -23.45
C THR A 498 -2.36 -8.98 -23.19
N PRO A 499 -2.16 -8.45 -21.97
CA PRO A 499 -0.94 -7.73 -21.62
C PRO A 499 0.27 -8.67 -21.73
N ASN A 500 1.41 -8.13 -22.16
CA ASN A 500 2.67 -8.84 -22.33
C ASN A 500 3.25 -9.28 -20.96
N PHE A 501 2.70 -10.36 -20.41
CA PHE A 501 2.95 -10.94 -19.08
C PHE A 501 4.42 -11.12 -18.66
N PRO A 502 5.36 -11.50 -19.57
CA PRO A 502 6.76 -11.73 -19.20
C PRO A 502 7.47 -10.51 -18.61
N HIS A 503 7.01 -9.30 -18.94
CA HIS A 503 7.66 -8.05 -18.51
C HIS A 503 7.29 -7.64 -17.07
N HIS A 504 6.29 -8.26 -16.45
CA HIS A 504 5.84 -7.89 -15.09
C HIS A 504 6.45 -8.76 -13.99
N ILE A 505 7.25 -9.78 -14.34
CA ILE A 505 7.67 -10.84 -13.43
C ILE A 505 9.19 -10.91 -13.20
N SER A 506 9.58 -11.45 -12.05
CA SER A 506 10.94 -11.89 -11.73
C SER A 506 10.96 -13.39 -11.39
N ASN A 507 12.12 -14.02 -11.62
CA ASN A 507 12.44 -15.40 -11.23
C ASN A 507 13.15 -15.47 -9.86
N ALA A 508 13.50 -14.33 -9.28
CA ALA A 508 14.28 -14.29 -8.06
C ALA A 508 13.46 -14.69 -6.83
N LYS A 509 14.00 -15.64 -6.05
CA LYS A 509 13.45 -16.04 -4.76
C LYS A 509 14.08 -15.28 -3.59
N PHE A 510 15.36 -14.94 -3.69
CA PHE A 510 16.09 -14.21 -2.65
C PHE A 510 15.86 -12.70 -2.81
N VAL A 511 14.73 -12.24 -2.29
CA VAL A 511 14.30 -10.85 -2.29
C VAL A 511 13.58 -10.58 -0.98
N GLY A 512 13.92 -9.50 -0.28
CA GLY A 512 13.26 -9.18 0.98
C GLY A 512 14.04 -8.17 1.81
N SER A 513 13.62 -7.99 3.04
CA SER A 513 14.20 -7.01 3.95
C SER A 513 14.19 -7.47 5.41
N ALA A 514 15.16 -7.01 6.18
CA ALA A 514 15.19 -7.11 7.63
C ALA A 514 15.00 -5.71 8.22
N SER A 515 14.16 -5.58 9.24
CA SER A 515 13.86 -4.32 9.91
C SER A 515 13.66 -4.56 11.40
N ASP A 516 14.27 -3.72 12.23
CA ASP A 516 14.07 -3.69 13.68
C ASP A 516 13.08 -2.60 14.12
N GLY A 517 12.43 -1.93 13.15
CA GLY A 517 11.54 -0.79 13.38
C GLY A 517 12.23 0.57 13.31
N MET A 518 13.57 0.64 13.42
CA MET A 518 14.35 1.88 13.34
C MET A 518 15.29 1.90 12.14
N TYR A 519 16.04 0.83 11.95
CA TYR A 519 17.03 0.59 10.90
C TYR A 519 16.58 -0.58 10.04
N GLY A 520 17.21 -0.74 8.87
CA GLY A 520 16.84 -1.85 8.01
C GLY A 520 17.85 -2.17 6.93
N VAL A 521 17.72 -3.37 6.38
CA VAL A 521 18.50 -3.87 5.26
C VAL A 521 17.53 -4.47 4.25
N ALA A 522 17.64 -4.09 2.99
CA ALA A 522 16.94 -4.74 1.88
C ALA A 522 17.94 -5.39 0.93
N ALA A 523 17.55 -6.51 0.34
CA ALA A 523 18.36 -7.20 -0.64
C ALA A 523 17.51 -7.80 -1.75
N MET A 524 18.08 -7.77 -2.96
CA MET A 524 17.45 -8.30 -4.14
C MET A 524 18.48 -8.99 -5.02
N VAL A 525 18.29 -10.30 -5.24
CA VAL A 525 18.83 -10.93 -6.44
C VAL A 525 17.98 -10.47 -7.61
N TYR A 526 18.58 -9.79 -8.57
CA TYR A 526 17.89 -9.36 -9.77
C TYR A 526 18.01 -10.44 -10.85
N ASP A 527 16.88 -11.07 -11.16
CA ASP A 527 16.76 -11.98 -12.29
C ASP A 527 15.38 -11.82 -12.93
N ARG A 528 15.37 -11.20 -14.12
CA ARG A 528 14.15 -10.97 -14.88
C ARG A 528 14.23 -11.68 -16.23
N PRO A 529 13.20 -12.42 -16.65
CA PRO A 529 13.23 -13.12 -17.93
C PRO A 529 13.49 -12.18 -19.11
N THR A 530 12.91 -10.98 -19.09
CA THR A 530 12.94 -10.01 -20.19
C THR A 530 14.11 -9.03 -20.14
N VAL A 531 15.02 -9.15 -19.18
CA VAL A 531 16.20 -8.29 -19.06
C VAL A 531 17.45 -9.15 -19.03
N ASN A 532 18.51 -8.66 -19.66
CA ASN A 532 19.70 -9.46 -19.95
C ASN A 532 20.84 -9.26 -18.97
N ILE A 533 20.51 -8.72 -17.79
CA ILE A 533 21.45 -8.47 -16.71
C ILE A 533 20.95 -9.16 -15.45
N THR A 534 21.85 -9.84 -14.76
CA THR A 534 21.63 -10.42 -13.43
C THR A 534 22.64 -9.84 -12.45
N MET A 535 22.23 -9.62 -11.21
CA MET A 535 23.09 -9.04 -10.16
C MET A 535 22.53 -9.23 -8.76
N LYS A 536 23.33 -8.86 -7.76
CA LYS A 536 22.94 -8.75 -6.36
C LYS A 536 22.97 -7.29 -5.92
N LYS A 537 21.86 -6.80 -5.39
CA LYS A 537 21.71 -5.43 -4.89
C LYS A 537 21.37 -5.46 -3.41
N SER A 538 21.93 -4.53 -2.64
CA SER A 538 21.57 -4.32 -1.24
C SER A 538 21.51 -2.85 -0.88
N TRP A 539 20.60 -2.54 0.04
CA TRP A 539 20.36 -1.20 0.57
C TRP A 539 20.31 -1.28 2.09
N ILE A 540 21.08 -0.44 2.77
CA ILE A 540 21.19 -0.45 4.23
C ILE A 540 20.87 0.94 4.74
N PHE A 541 19.89 1.03 5.63
CA PHE A 541 19.29 2.28 6.10
C PHE A 541 19.69 2.53 7.56
N PHE A 542 20.43 3.61 7.81
CA PHE A 542 20.91 4.01 9.14
C PHE A 542 20.20 5.28 9.63
N ASP A 543 20.90 6.26 10.20
CA ASP A 543 20.30 7.53 10.61
C ASP A 543 20.22 8.47 9.41
N ASP A 544 21.36 8.95 8.95
CA ASP A 544 21.46 10.00 7.93
C ASP A 544 21.92 9.43 6.58
N GLU A 545 22.39 8.18 6.60
CA GLU A 545 23.05 7.51 5.50
C GLU A 545 22.32 6.25 5.02
N ILE A 546 22.30 6.09 3.70
CA ILE A 546 21.83 4.89 3.00
C ILE A 546 22.99 4.33 2.20
N VAL A 547 23.40 3.10 2.49
CA VAL A 547 24.49 2.42 1.78
C VAL A 547 23.89 1.55 0.68
N CYS A 548 24.29 1.82 -0.56
CA CYS A 548 23.79 1.13 -1.75
C CYS A 548 24.93 0.31 -2.38
N LEU A 549 24.78 -1.01 -2.44
CA LEU A 549 25.80 -1.93 -2.96
C LEU A 549 25.26 -2.75 -4.14
N GLY A 550 26.12 -3.01 -5.11
CA GLY A 550 25.89 -3.96 -6.19
C GLY A 550 27.09 -4.88 -6.41
N SER A 551 26.85 -6.15 -6.71
CA SER A 551 27.90 -7.13 -7.07
C SER A 551 27.33 -8.25 -7.95
N ASP A 552 28.20 -9.18 -8.37
CA ASP A 552 27.84 -10.35 -9.18
C ASP A 552 27.11 -9.98 -10.48
N ILE A 553 27.52 -8.85 -11.07
CA ILE A 553 26.89 -8.27 -12.25
C ILE A 553 27.32 -9.08 -13.47
N SER A 554 26.35 -9.60 -14.19
CA SER A 554 26.58 -10.47 -15.35
C SER A 554 25.56 -10.22 -16.44
N LEU A 555 26.00 -10.41 -17.68
CA LEU A 555 25.14 -10.35 -18.86
C LEU A 555 24.84 -11.76 -19.37
N ARG A 556 23.64 -11.96 -19.93
CA ARG A 556 23.31 -13.19 -20.65
C ARG A 556 24.04 -13.22 -22.00
N ASP A 557 24.47 -14.41 -22.42
CA ASP A 557 25.48 -14.65 -23.48
C ASP A 557 25.29 -13.88 -24.79
N ASN A 558 24.06 -13.58 -25.17
CA ASN A 558 23.72 -12.86 -26.41
C ASN A 558 23.92 -11.33 -26.34
N TYR A 559 24.24 -10.75 -25.17
CA TYR A 559 24.36 -9.29 -25.00
C TYR A 559 25.77 -8.79 -24.71
N THR A 560 26.69 -9.69 -24.32
CA THR A 560 28.11 -9.36 -24.14
C THR A 560 28.75 -8.79 -25.42
N ALA A 561 28.26 -9.23 -26.59
CA ALA A 561 28.73 -8.77 -27.89
C ALA A 561 28.30 -7.34 -28.28
N LEU A 562 27.34 -6.74 -27.58
CA LEU A 562 26.83 -5.39 -27.91
C LEU A 562 27.73 -4.26 -27.40
N GLY A 563 28.62 -4.53 -26.44
CA GLY A 563 29.57 -3.53 -25.93
C GLY A 563 28.94 -2.28 -25.31
N LEU A 564 27.69 -2.36 -24.86
CA LEU A 564 26.97 -1.23 -24.27
C LEU A 564 27.47 -0.97 -22.83
N PRO A 565 27.50 0.30 -22.37
CA PRO A 565 27.83 0.60 -20.99
C PRO A 565 26.83 -0.06 -20.04
N ILE A 566 27.27 -0.42 -18.84
CA ILE A 566 26.36 -0.80 -17.75
C ILE A 566 26.39 0.33 -16.74
N ILE A 567 25.22 0.91 -16.53
CA ILE A 567 25.06 2.06 -15.62
C ILE A 567 24.22 1.70 -14.42
N THR A 568 24.48 2.37 -13.30
CA THR A 568 23.58 2.44 -12.15
C THR A 568 23.19 3.89 -11.89
N THR A 569 21.89 4.17 -11.94
CA THR A 569 21.35 5.50 -11.68
C THR A 569 21.37 5.80 -10.19
N LEU A 570 21.97 6.91 -9.81
CA LEU A 570 22.03 7.39 -8.43
C LEU A 570 20.74 8.12 -8.08
N ASN A 571 20.39 9.10 -8.91
CA ASN A 571 19.15 9.86 -8.78
C ASN A 571 18.73 10.47 -10.12
N GLN A 572 17.43 10.73 -10.29
CA GLN A 572 16.87 11.51 -11.39
C GLN A 572 15.70 12.33 -10.85
N VAL A 573 15.83 13.66 -10.84
CA VAL A 573 14.94 14.59 -10.10
C VAL A 573 14.73 15.90 -10.85
N VAL A 574 13.77 16.73 -10.39
CA VAL A 574 13.79 18.17 -10.74
C VAL A 574 15.11 18.72 -10.26
N GLN A 575 15.80 19.45 -11.11
CA GLN A 575 16.97 20.20 -10.67
C GLN A 575 16.50 21.43 -9.88
N ASP A 576 16.73 21.42 -8.57
CA ASP A 576 16.68 22.62 -7.72
C ASP A 576 18.11 23.04 -7.33
N GLY A 577 18.53 24.23 -7.76
CA GLY A 577 19.88 24.74 -7.53
C GLY A 577 20.99 24.14 -8.42
N GLU A 578 22.23 24.50 -8.08
CA GLU A 578 23.44 24.03 -8.75
C GLU A 578 23.84 22.62 -8.28
N ILE A 579 24.52 21.86 -9.13
CA ILE A 579 25.01 20.51 -8.80
C ILE A 579 26.52 20.58 -8.66
N ALA A 580 27.03 20.36 -7.46
CA ALA A 580 28.46 20.32 -7.18
C ALA A 580 28.97 18.89 -7.24
N TYR A 581 30.21 18.70 -7.68
CA TYR A 581 30.88 17.40 -7.63
C TYR A 581 32.38 17.56 -7.40
N MET A 582 32.99 16.55 -6.80
CA MET A 582 34.42 16.51 -6.57
C MET A 582 35.01 15.25 -7.19
N THR A 583 36.08 15.42 -7.96
CA THR A 583 36.89 14.30 -8.47
C THR A 583 38.09 14.06 -7.56
N SER A 584 38.83 12.97 -7.80
CA SER A 584 40.04 12.64 -7.02
C SER A 584 41.15 13.70 -7.06
N THR A 585 41.09 14.67 -7.97
CA THR A 585 42.10 15.73 -8.15
C THR A 585 41.45 17.11 -8.18
N GLY A 586 41.97 18.05 -7.38
CA GLY A 586 41.54 19.46 -7.38
C GLY A 586 40.38 19.77 -6.42
N PRO A 587 39.95 21.06 -6.37
CA PRO A 587 38.75 21.46 -5.62
C PRO A 587 37.49 20.87 -6.28
N TRP A 588 36.37 20.88 -5.54
CA TRP A 588 35.07 20.60 -6.13
C TRP A 588 34.68 21.68 -7.16
N GLN A 589 33.77 21.33 -8.07
CA GLN A 589 33.32 22.16 -9.18
C GLN A 589 31.82 21.97 -9.42
N TYR A 590 31.20 22.87 -10.20
CA TYR A 590 29.79 22.74 -10.59
C TYR A 590 29.64 22.05 -11.96
N ALA A 591 28.58 21.26 -12.11
CA ALA A 591 28.18 20.72 -13.41
C ALA A 591 27.59 21.80 -14.31
N ASP A 592 27.83 21.68 -15.62
CA ASP A 592 27.33 22.65 -16.60
C ASP A 592 25.81 22.50 -16.79
N TRP A 593 25.10 23.63 -16.80
CA TRP A 593 23.67 23.64 -17.13
C TRP A 593 23.41 23.26 -18.59
N ASN A 594 22.32 22.52 -18.83
CA ASN A 594 21.89 22.08 -20.17
C ASN A 594 22.97 21.33 -20.95
N ASN A 595 23.72 20.49 -20.24
CA ASN A 595 24.86 19.74 -20.75
C ASN A 595 24.98 18.39 -20.03
N THR A 596 25.77 17.49 -20.62
CA THR A 596 26.26 16.27 -19.96
C THR A 596 27.65 16.56 -19.41
N THR A 597 27.80 16.48 -18.09
CA THR A 597 29.09 16.64 -17.40
C THR A 597 29.63 15.26 -17.01
N PRO A 598 30.58 14.68 -17.78
CA PRO A 598 31.21 13.42 -17.40
C PRO A 598 32.17 13.62 -16.22
N PHE A 599 32.29 12.60 -15.40
CA PHE A 599 33.26 12.55 -14.32
C PHE A 599 34.04 11.23 -14.29
N THR A 600 35.30 11.32 -13.89
CA THR A 600 36.19 10.18 -13.70
C THR A 600 36.72 10.21 -12.28
N ASN A 601 36.68 9.07 -11.59
CA ASN A 601 37.13 8.93 -10.22
C ASN A 601 36.52 10.01 -9.28
N ALA A 602 35.22 10.25 -9.43
CA ALA A 602 34.42 11.11 -8.57
C ALA A 602 34.43 10.58 -7.13
N ARG A 603 34.57 11.50 -6.18
CA ARG A 603 34.56 11.28 -4.74
C ARG A 603 33.18 11.49 -4.16
N TRP A 604 32.51 12.54 -4.60
CA TRP A 604 31.12 12.80 -4.24
C TRP A 604 30.43 13.70 -5.26
N ILE A 605 29.10 13.68 -5.24
CA ILE A 605 28.21 14.65 -5.89
C ILE A 605 27.28 15.23 -4.81
N HIS A 606 26.94 16.51 -4.91
CA HIS A 606 26.02 17.22 -4.02
C HIS A 606 24.97 17.97 -4.84
N HIS A 607 23.70 17.76 -4.51
CA HIS A 607 22.55 18.44 -5.13
C HIS A 607 21.38 18.47 -4.15
N ASP A 608 20.68 19.60 -4.02
CA ASP A 608 19.50 19.77 -3.15
C ASP A 608 19.67 19.23 -1.71
N ASN A 609 20.78 19.60 -1.06
CA ASN A 609 21.17 19.11 0.27
C ASN A 609 21.33 17.58 0.38
N MET A 610 21.44 16.88 -0.75
CA MET A 610 21.74 15.45 -0.84
C MET A 610 23.17 15.25 -1.28
N GLY A 611 23.90 14.42 -0.54
CA GLY A 611 25.26 14.00 -0.87
C GLY A 611 25.28 12.55 -1.37
N TYR A 612 26.01 12.29 -2.45
CA TYR A 612 26.28 10.95 -2.98
C TYR A 612 27.77 10.72 -2.90
N VAL A 613 28.23 9.91 -1.94
CA VAL A 613 29.65 9.61 -1.70
C VAL A 613 30.02 8.30 -2.36
N PHE A 614 31.19 8.25 -3.00
CA PHE A 614 31.75 7.06 -3.62
C PHE A 614 33.01 6.60 -2.86
N PRO A 615 32.91 5.61 -1.94
CA PRO A 615 34.06 5.20 -1.12
C PRO A 615 35.28 4.75 -1.94
N ASN A 616 35.04 4.14 -3.09
CA ASN A 616 36.09 3.60 -3.98
C ASN A 616 36.34 4.49 -5.22
N GLY A 617 35.73 5.67 -5.28
CA GLY A 617 35.64 6.46 -6.50
C GLY A 617 34.62 5.91 -7.50
N ALA A 618 34.10 6.77 -8.38
CA ALA A 618 33.17 6.38 -9.45
C ALA A 618 33.44 7.10 -10.77
N ASN A 619 33.13 6.44 -11.87
CA ASN A 619 33.04 7.07 -13.20
C ASN A 619 31.57 7.18 -13.58
N GLY A 620 31.21 8.15 -14.42
CA GLY A 620 29.83 8.36 -14.83
C GLY A 620 29.57 9.75 -15.38
N ALA A 621 28.33 10.21 -15.31
CA ALA A 621 27.97 11.56 -15.73
C ALA A 621 26.81 12.16 -14.92
N ILE A 622 26.75 13.49 -14.97
CA ILE A 622 25.65 14.33 -14.52
C ILE A 622 25.03 14.93 -15.77
N ASP A 623 23.80 14.54 -16.10
CA ASP A 623 23.02 15.13 -17.17
C ASP A 623 22.09 16.19 -16.57
N SER A 624 22.16 17.41 -17.08
CA SER A 624 21.23 18.49 -16.74
C SER A 624 20.59 19.00 -18.02
N TYR A 625 19.26 19.06 -18.10
CA TYR A 625 18.55 19.48 -19.31
C TYR A 625 17.18 20.09 -19.02
N GLU A 626 16.72 20.97 -19.91
CA GLU A 626 15.33 21.46 -19.90
C GLU A 626 14.40 20.44 -20.57
N LYS A 627 13.30 20.10 -19.91
CA LYS A 627 12.23 19.26 -20.47
C LYS A 627 10.95 20.09 -20.62
N THR A 628 10.35 20.03 -21.81
CA THR A 628 9.01 20.59 -22.05
C THR A 628 7.97 19.47 -22.14
N THR A 629 6.89 19.59 -21.36
CA THR A 629 5.77 18.66 -21.30
C THR A 629 4.45 19.45 -21.21
N ASN A 630 3.52 19.27 -22.16
CA ASN A 630 2.25 20.02 -22.23
C ASN A 630 2.44 21.54 -22.04
N ASP A 631 3.37 22.13 -22.80
CA ASP A 631 3.72 23.55 -22.74
C ASP A 631 4.33 24.03 -21.41
N LYS A 632 4.64 23.12 -20.48
CA LYS A 632 5.36 23.42 -19.24
C LYS A 632 6.82 23.01 -19.36
N LYS A 633 7.71 23.94 -19.04
CA LYS A 633 9.16 23.73 -18.99
C LYS A 633 9.57 23.36 -17.58
N MET A 634 10.56 22.49 -17.47
CA MET A 634 11.13 22.10 -16.20
C MET A 634 12.61 21.75 -16.37
N ASN A 635 13.38 21.87 -15.31
CA ASN A 635 14.79 21.50 -15.31
C ASN A 635 14.92 20.12 -14.66
N VAL A 636 15.55 19.17 -15.36
CA VAL A 636 15.76 17.80 -14.88
C VAL A 636 17.24 17.56 -14.76
N THR A 637 17.64 16.87 -13.69
CA THR A 637 18.97 16.29 -13.59
C THR A 637 18.91 14.78 -13.40
N ALA A 638 19.81 14.05 -14.07
CA ALA A 638 20.05 12.64 -13.90
C ALA A 638 21.53 12.41 -13.58
N MET A 639 21.81 11.63 -12.54
CA MET A 639 23.16 11.29 -12.10
C MET A 639 23.31 9.78 -12.10
N PHE A 640 24.36 9.28 -12.73
CA PHE A 640 24.57 7.84 -12.86
C PHE A 640 26.06 7.47 -12.87
N MET A 641 26.34 6.26 -12.39
CA MET A 641 27.66 5.64 -12.45
C MET A 641 27.74 4.71 -13.64
N GLU A 642 28.90 4.66 -14.29
CA GLU A 642 29.27 3.65 -15.30
C GLU A 642 30.33 2.72 -14.69
N HIS A 643 29.96 1.46 -14.45
CA HIS A 643 30.80 0.51 -13.71
C HIS A 643 31.05 -0.81 -14.46
N GLY A 644 30.39 -1.03 -15.61
CA GLY A 644 30.51 -2.30 -16.32
C GLY A 644 30.06 -3.48 -15.47
N LEU A 645 30.85 -4.56 -15.46
CA LEU A 645 30.59 -5.77 -14.66
C LEU A 645 31.18 -5.71 -13.25
N GLU A 646 31.90 -4.64 -12.91
CA GLU A 646 32.52 -4.49 -11.60
C GLU A 646 31.48 -4.16 -10.52
N PRO A 647 31.71 -4.58 -9.25
CA PRO A 647 30.91 -4.14 -8.12
C PRO A 647 30.89 -2.60 -8.00
N TYR A 648 29.76 -2.04 -7.59
CA TYR A 648 29.60 -0.60 -7.34
C TYR A 648 29.13 -0.34 -5.91
N THR A 649 29.55 0.79 -5.33
CA THR A 649 29.04 1.26 -4.04
C THR A 649 28.91 2.78 -4.03
N TYR A 650 27.78 3.26 -3.52
CA TYR A 650 27.58 4.66 -3.20
C TYR A 650 26.81 4.79 -1.89
N ILE A 651 27.06 5.88 -1.17
CA ILE A 651 26.37 6.21 0.09
C ILE A 651 25.62 7.51 -0.13
N VAL A 652 24.33 7.49 0.19
CA VAL A 652 23.49 8.68 0.11
C VAL A 652 23.37 9.28 1.50
N TYR A 653 23.66 10.57 1.62
CA TYR A 653 23.47 11.37 2.82
C TYR A 653 22.39 12.42 2.58
N SER A 654 21.48 12.60 3.52
CA SER A 654 20.42 13.59 3.42
C SER A 654 20.65 14.80 4.34
N ASN A 655 20.18 15.97 3.90
CA ASN A 655 20.25 17.23 4.63
C ASN A 655 21.69 17.60 5.05
N VAL A 656 22.62 17.46 4.11
CA VAL A 656 24.04 17.76 4.30
C VAL A 656 24.47 18.92 3.42
N THR A 657 25.31 19.79 3.97
CA THR A 657 26.05 20.82 3.20
C THR A 657 27.29 20.22 2.54
N ILE A 658 27.88 20.93 1.57
CA ILE A 658 29.15 20.50 0.94
C ILE A 658 30.26 20.31 1.98
N THR A 659 30.42 21.24 2.93
CA THR A 659 31.44 21.14 3.98
C THR A 659 31.24 19.89 4.87
N GLN A 660 29.99 19.62 5.28
CA GLN A 660 29.69 18.41 6.04
C GLN A 660 29.94 17.14 5.21
N LEU A 661 29.64 17.16 3.91
CA LEU A 661 29.88 16.04 3.01
C LEU A 661 31.38 15.72 2.86
N GLU A 662 32.23 16.75 2.78
CA GLU A 662 33.69 16.61 2.79
C GLU A 662 34.18 15.98 4.11
N ASP A 663 33.65 16.42 5.25
CA ASP A 663 33.99 15.85 6.56
C ASP A 663 33.57 14.37 6.67
N LEU A 664 32.35 14.04 6.23
CA LEU A 664 31.81 12.67 6.23
C LEU A 664 32.63 11.72 5.34
N GLN A 665 33.17 12.23 4.22
CA GLN A 665 34.07 11.45 3.38
C GLN A 665 35.43 11.20 4.05
N ASN A 666 35.97 12.18 4.76
CA ASN A 666 37.29 12.08 5.39
C ASN A 666 37.29 11.24 6.68
N VAL A 667 36.15 11.19 7.38
CA VAL A 667 35.96 10.40 8.60
C VAL A 667 34.73 9.49 8.44
N PRO A 668 34.83 8.42 7.62
CA PRO A 668 33.69 7.57 7.33
C PRO A 668 33.27 6.77 8.56
N SER A 669 31.99 6.88 8.92
CA SER A 669 31.37 6.02 9.95
C SER A 669 30.91 4.66 9.39
N VAL A 670 30.89 4.52 8.07
CA VAL A 670 30.51 3.31 7.35
C VAL A 670 31.76 2.61 6.81
N THR A 671 31.90 1.33 7.10
CA THR A 671 32.96 0.45 6.56
C THR A 671 32.35 -0.72 5.81
N ILE A 672 32.79 -0.95 4.57
CA ILE A 672 32.39 -2.10 3.76
C ILE A 672 33.35 -3.25 4.09
N LEU A 673 32.85 -4.30 4.75
CA LEU A 673 33.66 -5.45 5.17
C LEU A 673 33.70 -6.54 4.09
N GLN A 674 32.62 -6.70 3.33
CA GLN A 674 32.53 -7.66 2.22
C GLN A 674 31.59 -7.11 1.14
N GLN A 675 31.98 -7.26 -0.12
CA GLN A 675 31.13 -6.97 -1.28
C GLN A 675 31.46 -7.91 -2.43
N ASP A 676 30.79 -9.05 -2.48
CA ASP A 676 30.96 -10.03 -3.56
C ASP A 676 29.70 -10.88 -3.77
N LYS A 677 29.81 -11.91 -4.62
CA LYS A 677 28.72 -12.85 -4.88
C LYS A 677 28.25 -13.64 -3.64
N ASN A 678 29.03 -13.72 -2.58
CA ASN A 678 28.70 -14.50 -1.38
C ASN A 678 27.96 -13.64 -0.35
N ALA A 679 28.41 -12.41 -0.14
CA ALA A 679 27.76 -11.51 0.80
C ALA A 679 28.02 -10.03 0.53
N HIS A 680 27.10 -9.20 1.02
CA HIS A 680 27.34 -7.79 1.30
C HIS A 680 27.36 -7.60 2.83
N VAL A 681 28.45 -7.06 3.37
CA VAL A 681 28.59 -6.80 4.80
C VAL A 681 29.10 -5.38 5.02
N VAL A 682 28.36 -4.63 5.83
CA VAL A 682 28.65 -3.23 6.15
C VAL A 682 28.59 -3.04 7.66
N TYR A 683 29.51 -2.26 8.19
CA TYR A 683 29.55 -1.90 9.59
C TYR A 683 29.42 -0.38 9.75
N GLN A 684 28.52 0.05 10.64
CA GLN A 684 28.34 1.45 11.02
C GLN A 684 28.82 1.61 12.46
N SER A 685 29.91 2.36 12.63
CA SER A 685 30.66 2.45 13.89
C SER A 685 30.02 3.35 14.95
N ARG A 686 29.24 4.36 14.57
CA ARG A 686 28.52 5.24 15.52
C ARG A 686 27.38 4.51 16.24
N LEU A 687 26.76 3.56 15.55
CA LEU A 687 25.59 2.80 15.98
C LEU A 687 25.96 1.39 16.48
N HIS A 688 27.21 0.98 16.26
CA HIS A 688 27.70 -0.37 16.48
C HIS A 688 26.83 -1.45 15.81
N ILE A 689 26.39 -1.17 14.57
CA ILE A 689 25.54 -2.06 13.77
C ILE A 689 26.35 -2.70 12.65
N LEU A 690 26.42 -4.03 12.64
CA LEU A 690 26.86 -4.83 11.51
C LEU A 690 25.64 -5.34 10.73
N SER A 691 25.53 -4.91 9.49
CA SER A 691 24.50 -5.33 8.54
C SER A 691 25.09 -6.33 7.55
N MET A 692 24.44 -7.48 7.38
CA MET A 692 24.88 -8.58 6.54
C MET A 692 23.74 -9.07 5.65
N VAL A 693 24.04 -9.20 4.37
CA VAL A 693 23.23 -9.96 3.40
C VAL A 693 24.07 -11.14 2.94
N ALA A 694 23.76 -12.33 3.44
CA ALA A 694 24.42 -13.57 3.03
C ALA A 694 23.64 -14.18 1.85
N PHE A 695 24.23 -14.15 0.65
CA PHE A 695 23.66 -14.76 -0.55
C PHE A 695 24.01 -16.25 -0.67
N SER A 696 25.13 -16.66 -0.06
CA SER A 696 25.55 -18.04 0.10
C SER A 696 25.78 -18.36 1.57
N ALA A 697 25.67 -19.64 1.92
CA ALA A 697 25.90 -20.12 3.27
C ALA A 697 26.57 -21.51 3.27
N PRO A 698 27.33 -21.88 4.32
CA PRO A 698 27.60 -21.07 5.51
C PRO A 698 28.48 -19.85 5.17
N PHE A 699 28.27 -18.75 5.89
CA PHE A 699 29.03 -17.51 5.73
C PHE A 699 29.45 -16.98 7.10
N SER A 700 30.72 -16.59 7.23
CA SER A 700 31.33 -16.11 8.47
C SER A 700 32.00 -14.76 8.26
N ILE A 701 31.86 -13.86 9.22
CA ILE A 701 32.61 -12.60 9.28
C ILE A 701 33.13 -12.37 10.70
N LEU A 702 34.23 -11.63 10.84
CA LEU A 702 34.70 -11.12 12.14
C LEU A 702 34.07 -9.75 12.40
N HIS A 703 33.58 -9.53 13.61
CA HIS A 703 33.13 -8.20 14.03
C HIS A 703 34.33 -7.24 14.04
N PRO A 704 34.26 -6.07 13.39
CA PRO A 704 35.43 -5.21 13.17
C PRO A 704 35.98 -4.60 14.47
N GLU A 705 35.13 -4.27 15.45
CA GLU A 705 35.58 -3.71 16.73
C GLU A 705 35.93 -4.76 17.80
N PHE A 706 35.12 -5.81 17.92
CA PHE A 706 35.23 -6.79 19.02
C PHE A 706 35.91 -8.11 18.62
N ALA A 707 36.22 -8.30 17.34
CA ALA A 707 37.02 -9.42 16.80
C ALA A 707 36.50 -10.86 17.04
N TYR A 708 35.25 -11.05 17.45
CA TYR A 708 34.61 -12.37 17.46
C TYR A 708 33.92 -12.68 16.13
N SER A 709 33.73 -13.97 15.82
CA SER A 709 33.06 -14.40 14.60
C SER A 709 31.53 -14.38 14.71
N ILE A 710 30.86 -14.00 13.63
CA ILE A 710 29.43 -14.17 13.41
C ILE A 710 29.28 -15.08 12.19
N THR A 711 28.67 -16.25 12.36
CA THR A 711 28.48 -17.24 11.29
C THR A 711 27.02 -17.58 11.12
N VAL A 712 26.52 -17.50 9.89
CA VAL A 712 25.18 -17.95 9.50
C VAL A 712 25.28 -19.23 8.69
N ASP A 713 24.38 -20.18 8.92
CA ASP A 713 24.34 -21.46 8.21
C ASP A 713 23.38 -21.48 7.01
N GLN A 714 22.54 -20.45 6.89
CA GLN A 714 21.59 -20.24 5.80
C GLN A 714 21.78 -18.86 5.17
N ALA A 715 21.39 -18.73 3.89
CA ALA A 715 21.35 -17.44 3.22
C ALA A 715 20.23 -16.59 3.84
N CYS A 716 20.57 -15.44 4.41
CA CYS A 716 19.64 -14.59 5.16
C CYS A 716 20.03 -13.11 5.08
N ILE A 717 19.15 -12.24 5.59
CA ILE A 717 19.47 -10.86 5.90
C ILE A 717 19.54 -10.73 7.42
N LEU A 718 20.61 -10.12 7.92
CA LEU A 718 20.92 -10.02 9.34
C LEU A 718 21.39 -8.60 9.68
N MET A 719 20.86 -8.04 10.76
CA MET A 719 21.43 -6.88 11.46
C MET A 719 21.84 -7.33 12.85
N PHE A 720 23.05 -6.97 13.25
CA PHE A 720 23.62 -7.31 14.54
C PHE A 720 24.12 -6.03 15.19
N GLN A 721 23.53 -5.66 16.32
CA GLN A 721 23.94 -4.50 17.10
C GLN A 721 24.55 -4.94 18.41
N HIS A 722 25.68 -4.34 18.79
CA HIS A 722 26.37 -4.59 20.05
C HIS A 722 26.47 -3.28 20.84
N ILE A 723 25.80 -3.21 21.99
CA ILE A 723 25.89 -2.07 22.90
C ILE A 723 26.17 -2.59 24.30
N ASP A 724 27.33 -2.22 24.87
CA ASP A 724 27.81 -2.67 26.17
C ASP A 724 27.80 -4.22 26.27
N ASN A 725 26.97 -4.79 27.16
CA ASN A 725 26.84 -6.25 27.31
C ASN A 725 25.60 -6.80 26.58
N ASN A 726 24.94 -6.01 25.74
CA ASN A 726 23.72 -6.38 25.06
C ASN A 726 23.94 -6.52 23.56
N ILE A 727 23.31 -7.55 23.00
CA ILE A 727 23.30 -7.83 21.57
C ILE A 727 21.85 -7.86 21.12
N SER A 728 21.54 -7.09 20.08
CA SER A 728 20.29 -7.22 19.32
C SER A 728 20.59 -7.87 17.97
N VAL A 729 19.87 -8.94 17.65
CA VAL A 729 19.97 -9.63 16.35
C VAL A 729 18.62 -9.62 15.67
N THR A 730 18.55 -8.97 14.52
CA THR A 730 17.38 -8.93 13.65
C THR A 730 17.64 -9.74 12.39
N VAL A 731 16.80 -10.73 12.11
CA VAL A 731 16.97 -11.64 10.99
C VAL A 731 15.70 -11.70 10.16
N SER A 732 15.84 -11.73 8.85
CA SER A 732 14.76 -12.16 7.94
C SER A 732 15.25 -13.22 6.96
N PHE A 733 14.31 -14.00 6.43
CA PHE A 733 14.58 -15.07 5.48
C PHE A 733 13.95 -14.75 4.12
N PRO A 734 14.70 -14.16 3.17
CA PRO A 734 14.14 -13.57 1.94
C PRO A 734 13.42 -14.55 1.01
N SER A 735 13.76 -15.85 1.10
CA SER A 735 13.09 -16.86 0.28
C SER A 735 11.63 -17.12 0.69
N GLN A 736 11.24 -16.71 1.90
CA GLN A 736 9.91 -16.92 2.48
C GLN A 736 9.49 -18.40 2.55
N LEU A 737 10.48 -19.30 2.68
CA LEU A 737 10.26 -20.72 2.91
C LEU A 737 10.44 -21.05 4.40
N ALA A 738 9.82 -22.15 4.85
CA ALA A 738 10.02 -22.68 6.18
C ALA A 738 11.49 -23.09 6.34
N SER A 739 12.17 -22.53 7.35
CA SER A 739 13.59 -22.77 7.58
C SER A 739 13.99 -22.36 8.99
N THR A 740 15.11 -22.86 9.47
CA THR A 740 15.77 -22.39 10.68
C THR A 740 17.13 -21.80 10.31
N VAL A 741 17.37 -20.57 10.73
CA VAL A 741 18.69 -19.91 10.61
C VAL A 741 19.40 -20.07 11.96
N ASN A 742 20.52 -20.78 11.96
CA ASN A 742 21.40 -20.92 13.11
C ASN A 742 22.55 -19.92 12.99
N ILE A 743 22.69 -19.06 14.00
CA ILE A 743 23.77 -18.08 14.06
C ILE A 743 24.75 -18.50 15.13
N THR A 744 25.96 -18.88 14.72
CA THR A 744 27.06 -19.19 15.63
C THR A 744 27.85 -17.91 15.93
N LEU A 745 27.88 -17.54 17.21
CA LEU A 745 28.61 -16.38 17.73
C LEU A 745 29.89 -16.86 18.43
N GLY A 746 31.01 -16.19 18.15
CA GLY A 746 32.32 -16.42 18.78
C GLY A 746 32.40 -15.92 20.22
N MET A 747 31.31 -16.04 20.98
CA MET A 747 31.15 -15.59 22.35
C MET A 747 30.05 -16.34 23.09
N LYS A 748 29.97 -16.17 24.41
CA LYS A 748 28.88 -16.72 25.23
C LYS A 748 27.76 -15.70 25.41
N VAL A 749 26.56 -16.07 25.00
CA VAL A 749 25.37 -15.23 25.16
C VAL A 749 24.22 -16.01 25.78
N LYS A 750 23.34 -15.29 26.48
CA LYS A 750 22.11 -15.82 27.07
C LYS A 750 20.90 -15.04 26.58
N GLY A 751 19.87 -15.73 26.14
CA GLY A 751 18.60 -15.18 25.69
C GLY A 751 17.64 -16.27 25.22
N VAL A 752 16.55 -15.86 24.58
CA VAL A 752 15.57 -16.80 24.00
C VAL A 752 16.22 -17.57 22.85
N ASP A 753 16.08 -18.90 22.84
CA ASP A 753 16.65 -19.80 21.82
C ASP A 753 18.18 -19.67 21.66
N SER A 754 18.90 -19.33 22.73
CA SER A 754 20.36 -19.36 22.76
C SER A 754 20.91 -20.63 23.42
N TYR A 755 21.99 -21.18 22.87
CA TYR A 755 22.65 -22.40 23.36
C TYR A 755 24.15 -22.13 23.47
N ILE A 756 24.68 -22.09 24.68
CA ILE A 756 26.12 -21.92 24.93
C ILE A 756 26.82 -23.27 24.72
N ASN A 757 27.87 -23.28 23.90
CA ASN A 757 28.73 -24.45 23.78
C ASN A 757 29.54 -24.61 25.09
N PRO A 758 29.45 -25.76 25.78
CA PRO A 758 30.21 -25.98 27.02
C PRO A 758 31.72 -26.14 26.76
N SER A 759 32.10 -26.59 25.57
CA SER A 759 33.47 -26.95 25.20
C SER A 759 34.22 -25.85 24.46
N GLU A 760 33.51 -24.87 23.90
CA GLU A 760 34.07 -23.77 23.11
C GLU A 760 33.58 -22.42 23.63
N TRP A 761 34.30 -21.34 23.31
CA TRP A 761 33.85 -19.98 23.62
C TRP A 761 32.84 -19.49 22.57
N THR A 762 31.78 -20.26 22.35
CA THR A 762 30.78 -20.00 21.30
C THR A 762 29.36 -20.20 21.81
N SER A 763 28.40 -19.58 21.13
CA SER A 763 26.97 -19.80 21.32
C SER A 763 26.29 -19.94 19.97
N ILE A 764 25.20 -20.68 19.94
CA ILE A 764 24.29 -20.75 18.80
C ILE A 764 22.99 -20.07 19.19
N VAL A 765 22.49 -19.16 18.37
CA VAL A 765 21.15 -18.57 18.51
C VAL A 765 20.29 -18.93 17.31
N LEU A 766 19.04 -19.31 17.54
CA LEU A 766 18.16 -19.86 16.49
C LEU A 766 17.04 -18.91 16.12
N PHE A 767 16.72 -18.85 14.83
CA PHE A 767 15.58 -18.13 14.28
C PHE A 767 14.75 -19.06 13.39
N ASN A 768 13.50 -19.30 13.75
CA ASN A 768 12.61 -20.23 13.06
C ASN A 768 11.63 -19.47 12.17
N PHE A 769 11.72 -19.65 10.87
CA PHE A 769 10.85 -19.04 9.87
C PHE A 769 9.82 -20.04 9.36
N SER A 770 8.60 -19.56 9.15
CA SER A 770 7.49 -20.31 8.57
C SER A 770 7.33 -19.96 7.09
N ASP A 771 6.85 -20.91 6.29
CA ASP A 771 6.29 -20.66 4.94
C ASP A 771 4.81 -20.26 4.99
N ASP A 772 4.22 -20.19 6.18
CA ASP A 772 2.90 -19.60 6.37
C ASP A 772 2.94 -18.15 5.87
N ARG A 773 2.19 -17.89 4.79
CA ARG A 773 2.12 -16.59 4.11
C ARG A 773 1.70 -15.47 5.05
N MET A 774 1.05 -15.77 6.18
CA MET A 774 0.71 -14.75 7.17
C MET A 774 1.93 -14.10 7.83
N VAL A 775 3.06 -14.78 7.86
CA VAL A 775 4.28 -14.34 8.56
C VAL A 775 5.57 -14.54 7.76
N ALA A 776 5.53 -15.22 6.62
CA ALA A 776 6.70 -15.51 5.82
C ALA A 776 7.37 -14.23 5.32
N GLY A 777 8.69 -14.10 5.56
CA GLY A 777 9.47 -12.90 5.24
C GLY A 777 9.47 -11.83 6.32
N LYS A 778 8.60 -11.93 7.35
CA LYS A 778 8.62 -11.01 8.49
C LYS A 778 9.94 -11.13 9.26
N SER A 779 10.46 -9.99 9.70
CA SER A 779 11.68 -9.93 10.52
C SER A 779 11.43 -10.49 11.92
N GLN A 780 12.45 -11.13 12.48
CA GLN A 780 12.49 -11.54 13.88
C GLN A 780 13.66 -10.86 14.56
N THR A 781 13.39 -10.15 15.65
CA THR A 781 14.42 -9.52 16.49
C THR A 781 14.48 -10.23 17.83
N LYS A 782 15.69 -10.62 18.24
CA LYS A 782 15.95 -11.23 19.55
C LYS A 782 17.13 -10.52 20.21
N ASN A 783 17.01 -10.30 21.52
CA ASN A 783 18.04 -9.67 22.34
C ASN A 783 18.73 -10.71 23.22
N TYR A 784 20.03 -10.54 23.41
CA TYR A 784 20.88 -11.43 24.19
C TYR A 784 21.82 -10.63 25.09
N GLU A 785 22.14 -11.19 26.25
CA GLU A 785 23.15 -10.67 27.16
C GLU A 785 24.45 -11.46 26.99
N ILE A 786 25.58 -10.76 26.91
CA ILE A 786 26.92 -11.35 26.88
C ILE A 786 27.27 -11.85 28.27
N VAL A 787 27.71 -13.10 28.37
CA VAL A 787 28.07 -13.73 29.63
C VAL A 787 29.59 -13.78 29.79
N ASP A 788 30.11 -12.89 30.64
CA ASP A 788 31.48 -13.00 31.16
C ASP A 788 31.54 -14.03 32.31
N LEU A 789 32.36 -15.07 32.16
CA LEU A 789 32.68 -15.99 33.27
C LEU A 789 33.71 -15.39 34.24
N ALA A 790 33.55 -14.12 34.60
CA ALA A 790 34.32 -13.44 35.64
C ALA A 790 33.46 -13.07 36.85
N SER A 791 32.43 -13.86 37.20
CA SER A 791 31.90 -13.97 38.57
C SER A 791 30.77 -15.00 38.66
N SER A 792 31.09 -16.27 38.84
CA SER A 792 30.27 -17.19 39.67
C SER A 792 30.94 -18.56 39.75
N SER A 793 31.74 -18.73 40.80
CA SER A 793 31.99 -20.04 41.36
C SER A 793 30.73 -20.52 42.08
N THR A 794 29.81 -21.16 41.35
CA THR A 794 28.85 -22.09 41.98
C THR A 794 28.51 -23.20 40.99
N SER A 795 28.90 -24.41 41.37
CA SER A 795 28.59 -25.67 40.72
C SER A 795 27.10 -25.84 40.47
N ALA A 796 26.71 -25.99 39.21
CA ALA A 796 25.49 -26.69 38.81
C ALA A 796 25.87 -27.76 37.79
N SER A 797 25.50 -29.01 38.09
CA SER A 797 25.82 -30.20 37.29
C SER A 797 25.21 -30.15 35.89
N PRO A 798 25.83 -30.81 34.89
CA PRO A 798 25.35 -30.79 33.51
C PRO A 798 24.11 -31.65 33.34
N THR A 799 23.02 -31.07 32.82
CA THR A 799 21.91 -31.84 32.26
C THR A 799 22.25 -32.18 30.81
N GLN A 800 22.33 -33.47 30.50
CA GLN A 800 22.66 -34.00 29.16
C GLN A 800 21.71 -33.50 28.06
N LEU A 801 22.27 -33.30 26.86
CA LEU A 801 21.55 -33.25 25.59
C LEU A 801 20.70 -34.53 25.40
N PRO A 802 19.45 -34.43 24.91
CA PRO A 802 18.74 -35.58 24.40
C PRO A 802 19.32 -35.97 23.03
N THR A 803 20.06 -37.07 22.98
CA THR A 803 20.35 -37.80 21.74
C THR A 803 19.14 -38.63 21.33
N ASN A 804 18.82 -38.57 20.03
CA ASN A 804 17.85 -39.39 19.28
C ASN A 804 16.36 -39.08 19.51
N ALA A 805 15.80 -38.21 18.67
CA ALA A 805 14.39 -38.27 18.29
C ALA A 805 14.30 -38.88 16.88
N THR A 806 14.08 -40.19 16.84
CA THR A 806 13.44 -40.88 15.71
C THR A 806 12.12 -40.18 15.40
N VAL A 807 11.96 -39.74 14.16
CA VAL A 807 10.70 -39.24 13.60
C VAL A 807 9.61 -40.31 13.73
N PRO A 808 8.49 -40.06 14.41
CA PRO A 808 7.25 -40.75 14.11
C PRO A 808 6.55 -39.93 13.02
N ALA A 809 6.39 -40.53 11.84
CA ALA A 809 5.34 -40.11 10.94
C ALA A 809 4.01 -40.34 11.66
N ASP A 810 3.29 -39.28 12.00
CA ASP A 810 1.86 -39.42 12.23
C ASP A 810 1.07 -38.18 11.83
N THR A 811 0.15 -38.43 10.92
CA THR A 811 -0.96 -37.61 10.50
C THR A 811 -2.02 -37.59 11.59
N SER A 812 -2.31 -36.46 12.25
CA SER A 812 -3.66 -36.24 12.82
C SER A 812 -3.93 -34.80 13.25
N THR A 813 -5.20 -34.46 13.11
CA THR A 813 -5.95 -33.25 13.44
C THR A 813 -5.70 -32.68 14.85
N ALA A 814 -5.35 -31.40 14.94
CA ALA A 814 -5.22 -30.68 16.22
C ALA A 814 -6.58 -30.26 16.79
N THR A 815 -6.81 -30.56 18.08
CA THR A 815 -7.87 -29.97 18.91
C THR A 815 -7.20 -29.01 19.90
N VAL A 816 -7.61 -27.75 19.93
CA VAL A 816 -7.09 -26.73 20.87
C VAL A 816 -7.87 -26.80 22.19
N ILE A 817 -7.20 -26.90 23.33
CA ILE A 817 -7.78 -26.76 24.68
C ILE A 817 -7.29 -25.45 25.28
N MET A 818 -8.23 -24.53 25.57
CA MET A 818 -7.96 -23.26 26.26
C MET A 818 -8.12 -23.45 27.78
N TYR A 819 -7.17 -22.93 28.58
CA TYR A 819 -7.30 -22.85 30.04
C TYR A 819 -7.60 -21.40 30.43
N ILE A 820 -8.70 -21.15 31.13
CA ILE A 820 -9.00 -19.86 31.76
C ILE A 820 -8.88 -20.05 33.27
N THR A 821 -8.03 -19.23 33.91
CA THR A 821 -7.87 -19.22 35.37
C THR A 821 -8.60 -18.00 35.93
N VAL A 822 -9.58 -18.21 36.82
CA VAL A 822 -10.23 -17.11 37.57
C VAL A 822 -9.93 -17.30 39.06
N SER A 823 -9.36 -16.28 39.69
CA SER A 823 -8.99 -16.29 41.10
C SER A 823 -10.00 -15.55 41.96
N PHE A 824 -10.49 -16.18 43.04
CA PHE A 824 -11.08 -15.50 44.18
C PHE A 824 -10.39 -15.94 45.47
N ALA A 825 -10.27 -15.02 46.42
CA ALA A 825 -9.54 -15.20 47.67
C ALA A 825 -10.01 -16.45 48.44
N GLY A 826 -9.12 -17.43 48.59
CA GLY A 826 -9.19 -18.42 49.67
C GLY A 826 -9.49 -19.89 49.33
N ALA A 827 -9.75 -20.28 48.07
CA ALA A 827 -9.80 -21.71 47.71
C ALA A 827 -9.64 -21.93 46.18
N THR A 828 -8.78 -22.87 45.79
CA THR A 828 -8.60 -23.31 44.41
C THR A 828 -9.63 -24.37 44.05
N ALA A 829 -10.46 -24.13 43.02
CA ALA A 829 -11.25 -25.16 42.37
C ALA A 829 -10.92 -25.18 40.87
N VAL A 830 -10.48 -26.33 40.37
CA VAL A 830 -10.23 -26.55 38.93
C VAL A 830 -11.54 -27.01 38.30
N VAL A 831 -12.12 -26.20 37.42
CA VAL A 831 -13.27 -26.60 36.60
C VAL A 831 -12.76 -27.02 35.22
N VAL A 832 -12.88 -28.31 34.91
CA VAL A 832 -12.59 -28.85 33.57
C VAL A 832 -13.86 -28.72 32.74
N VAL A 833 -13.86 -27.84 31.74
CA VAL A 833 -14.93 -27.79 30.73
C VAL A 833 -14.45 -28.53 29.49
N THR A 834 -15.03 -29.71 29.23
CA THR A 834 -14.78 -30.45 27.99
C THR A 834 -15.75 -29.96 26.91
N VAL A 835 -15.25 -29.22 25.92
CA VAL A 835 -16.01 -28.92 24.70
C VAL A 835 -15.73 -30.02 23.68
N ALA A 836 -16.69 -30.93 23.49
CA ALA A 836 -16.61 -31.96 22.46
C ALA A 836 -17.21 -31.41 21.15
N ILE A 837 -16.35 -31.10 20.17
CA ILE A 837 -16.77 -30.92 18.77
C ILE A 837 -16.75 -32.31 18.11
N VAL A 838 -17.93 -32.86 17.86
CA VAL A 838 -18.08 -34.11 17.12
C VAL A 838 -18.11 -33.79 15.62
N MET A 839 -17.07 -34.21 14.90
CA MET A 839 -17.14 -34.41 13.45
C MET A 839 -16.94 -35.89 13.13
N ALA A 840 -17.86 -36.36 12.27
CA ALA A 840 -17.93 -37.65 11.58
C ALA A 840 -18.42 -38.88 12.38
N LEU A 841 -19.60 -39.40 12.00
CA LEU A 841 -19.67 -40.58 11.13
C LEU A 841 -21.12 -40.89 10.72
N ILE A 842 -21.32 -41.30 9.47
CA ILE A 842 -22.15 -42.44 9.00
C ILE A 842 -22.78 -42.12 7.64
N HIS A 843 -22.08 -42.57 6.60
CA HIS A 843 -22.71 -43.30 5.53
C HIS A 843 -23.17 -44.68 6.07
N LYS A 844 -24.46 -45.00 5.85
CA LYS A 844 -24.98 -46.35 5.52
C LYS A 844 -25.36 -47.33 6.66
N VAL A 845 -26.57 -47.19 7.23
CA VAL A 845 -27.52 -48.32 7.46
C VAL A 845 -28.97 -47.81 7.45
N LYS A 846 -29.72 -48.09 6.38
CA LYS A 846 -31.05 -48.74 6.40
C LYS A 846 -31.62 -48.84 4.98
N ARG A 847 -31.48 -50.03 4.38
CA ARG A 847 -32.47 -50.56 3.44
C ARG A 847 -33.72 -50.98 4.24
N THR A 848 -34.89 -50.69 3.65
CA THR A 848 -36.14 -51.49 3.53
C THR A 848 -37.42 -50.78 3.98
N ASN A 849 -38.15 -50.22 3.01
CA ASN A 849 -39.58 -50.49 2.70
C ASN A 849 -39.89 -49.84 1.33
N ARG A 850 -40.03 -50.63 0.25
CA ARG A 850 -41.31 -50.91 -0.47
C ARG A 850 -42.05 -49.61 -0.84
N VAL A 851 -42.27 -49.26 -2.11
CA VAL A 851 -43.20 -49.90 -3.09
C VAL A 851 -42.95 -49.33 -4.51
N LYS A 852 -42.99 -50.23 -5.53
CA LYS A 852 -43.43 -50.16 -6.97
C LYS A 852 -43.26 -48.84 -7.78
N ASP A 853 -42.94 -48.81 -9.08
CA ASP A 853 -43.30 -49.74 -10.16
C ASP A 853 -42.39 -49.56 -11.41
N SER A 854 -42.29 -50.67 -12.17
CA SER A 854 -42.07 -50.85 -13.62
C SER A 854 -41.61 -49.65 -14.50
N SER A 855 -40.66 -49.76 -15.43
CA SER A 855 -40.58 -50.78 -16.49
C SER A 855 -39.33 -50.57 -17.37
N THR A 856 -38.60 -51.68 -17.67
CA THR A 856 -38.05 -52.11 -18.99
C THR A 856 -37.36 -51.08 -19.93
N ILE A 857 -36.23 -51.33 -20.62
CA ILE A 857 -35.64 -52.56 -21.17
C ILE A 857 -34.26 -52.19 -21.80
N ASN A 858 -33.25 -53.08 -21.64
CA ASN A 858 -32.21 -53.52 -22.60
C ASN A 858 -31.48 -52.52 -23.52
N LYS A 859 -30.20 -52.63 -23.88
CA LYS A 859 -29.15 -53.68 -23.87
C LYS A 859 -27.88 -52.92 -24.37
N THR A 860 -26.75 -52.93 -23.65
CA THR A 860 -25.50 -53.69 -23.96
C THR A 860 -24.93 -53.51 -25.39
N PRO A 861 -23.60 -53.68 -25.61
CA PRO A 861 -22.53 -52.69 -25.45
C PRO A 861 -21.64 -52.75 -26.72
N PRO A 862 -20.30 -52.84 -26.59
CA PRO A 862 -19.26 -51.80 -26.59
C PRO A 862 -18.72 -51.55 -28.02
N PRO A 863 -17.93 -50.49 -28.31
CA PRO A 863 -16.53 -50.33 -27.87
C PRO A 863 -16.24 -48.98 -27.21
#